data_AF-A0A1H9JAH3-F1
#
_entry.id   AF-A0A1H9JAH3-F1
#
_cell.length_a   1.000
_cell.length_b   1.000
_cell.length_c   1.000
_cell.angle_alpha   90.00
_cell.angle_beta   90.00
_cell.angle_gamma   90.00
#
_symmetry.space_group_name_H-M   'P 1'
#
loop_
_entity.id
_entity.type
_entity.pdbx_description
1 polymer ?
#
loop_
_entity_poly.entity_id
_entity_poly.type
_entity_poly.pdbx_seq_one_letter_code
_entity_poly.pdbx_strand_id
1 'polypeptide(L)'
;MPKIRPVLGLFASLLLLVAVLPLLRPHAPVPVQSAAAQYVGAAACAGCHQAQTSAWRRSQHALAMQEANAQTVLGNFENAQFKDGRTVSSFLRRDGAYFVRTDGPDGRLAEFPVRYTFGVYPLQQYLVPFPDGRLQALPIAWDARPAAQGGQRWFHLYAGQGLDHRDPLHWTRLEQNWNFMCASCHSTNLERGYDAAHDTYASRWSDLNVACESCHGAGSRHLSWAQLAPAARAADAGKGLSIALDERRAVHWQLDPATGNSTRSVPLHTHREIETCANCHARGATLGAQAPAAGHLFDAFDPALLRAGLYFPDGQQDGEVYVYGSFLQSKMHAKGVSCSDCHEPHSMQLRAPGNAVCAQCHSAAKFDTPAHHLHASGSAGAQCADCHMPKRVYMSVDERRDHSLRVPRPDLSLRHGVPNACNNCHRDRNAAWAAAVIEKHYGPQRKGYQHFVQALADARLGVPGAAAQLRTLAADGSSPDIARATALAELAAYPSRATLSSLQAALRDANPMMRAAALESLLAFAPEQRAAAALPLVDDATRLVRIKAGRALADVPDAVLTSAQRQTRERAFGQYRQAQEGLAERPEAHLNLGSVYALRGDAPQAAAQYQTALKLDPDFVPAYLHLADLYRAQHREDQVSAVLTQGLQRQPGNAALLHLSGLQRVRQGQLDQALALLGQAAGAAPGEAHYAYVYAVALHEAGRAPAALRVLSQALQASPYSPELLQAASAFAERSGSRELALQYRRRYEALQAESGP
;
A
#
# COMPACT_ATOMS: atom_id res chain seq x y z
N MET A 1 -6.01 -98.27 9.25
CA MET A 1 -5.33 -97.30 8.38
C MET A 1 -6.18 -96.04 8.26
N PRO A 2 -5.92 -94.97 9.05
CA PRO A 2 -6.66 -93.72 8.94
C PRO A 2 -5.75 -92.53 8.56
N LYS A 3 -6.32 -91.53 7.88
CA LYS A 3 -5.87 -90.13 7.95
C LYS A 3 -7.07 -89.22 7.71
N ILE A 4 -7.60 -88.63 8.77
CA ILE A 4 -8.49 -87.47 8.74
C ILE A 4 -8.09 -86.54 9.90
N ARG A 5 -8.05 -85.24 9.61
CA ARG A 5 -7.92 -84.07 10.52
C ARG A 5 -9.04 -84.06 11.60
N PRO A 6 -9.19 -83.05 12.49
CA PRO A 6 -8.26 -82.07 13.10
C PRO A 6 -8.37 -82.09 14.65
N VAL A 7 -7.78 -81.11 15.34
CA VAL A 7 -8.36 -80.29 16.43
C VAL A 7 -7.32 -79.93 17.50
N LEU A 8 -7.34 -78.65 17.82
CA LEU A 8 -6.63 -77.93 18.88
C LEU A 8 -6.57 -78.71 20.21
N GLY A 9 -5.41 -78.61 20.86
CA GLY A 9 -5.24 -78.95 22.27
C GLY A 9 -4.14 -78.10 22.89
N LEU A 10 -4.53 -77.24 23.83
CA LEU A 10 -3.65 -76.43 24.67
C LEU A 10 -2.57 -77.28 25.34
N PHE A 11 -1.34 -76.77 25.39
CA PHE A 11 -0.38 -77.10 26.42
C PHE A 11 0.19 -75.81 27.03
N ALA A 12 -0.09 -75.63 28.31
CA ALA A 12 0.66 -74.75 29.18
C ALA A 12 2.05 -75.36 29.44
N SER A 13 3.11 -74.56 29.35
CA SER A 13 4.45 -74.92 29.81
C SER A 13 5.22 -73.65 30.19
N LEU A 14 5.22 -73.38 31.50
CA LEU A 14 6.37 -73.12 32.34
C LEU A 14 7.66 -72.51 31.73
N LEU A 15 8.00 -71.33 32.27
CA LEU A 15 9.32 -70.87 32.73
C LEU A 15 10.52 -70.88 31.75
N LEU A 16 11.04 -69.67 31.46
CA LEU A 16 12.47 -69.41 31.62
C LEU A 16 12.73 -67.93 31.92
N LEU A 17 13.27 -67.69 33.13
CA LEU A 17 13.83 -66.43 33.60
C LEU A 17 15.07 -66.09 32.76
N VAL A 18 15.09 -64.91 32.14
CA VAL A 18 16.34 -64.21 31.79
C VAL A 18 16.20 -62.79 32.30
N ALA A 19 16.96 -62.48 33.36
CA ALA A 19 17.06 -61.14 33.92
C ALA A 19 17.78 -60.23 32.91
N VAL A 20 17.07 -59.26 32.35
CA VAL A 20 17.64 -58.17 31.57
C VAL A 20 17.58 -56.91 32.43
N LEU A 21 18.75 -56.47 32.92
CA LEU A 21 18.91 -55.13 33.50
C LEU A 21 18.56 -54.09 32.43
N PRO A 22 17.63 -53.14 32.68
CA PRO A 22 17.43 -52.04 31.75
C PRO A 22 18.59 -51.05 31.93
N LEU A 23 19.39 -50.91 30.87
CA LEU A 23 20.25 -49.76 30.66
C LEU A 23 19.40 -48.48 30.70
N LEU A 24 19.46 -47.76 31.82
CA LEU A 24 18.96 -46.39 31.92
C LEU A 24 19.77 -45.51 30.96
N ARG A 25 19.27 -45.36 29.73
CA ARG A 25 19.68 -44.27 28.85
C ARG A 25 19.21 -42.96 29.50
N PRO A 26 20.08 -41.96 29.68
CA PRO A 26 19.63 -40.63 30.09
C PRO A 26 18.61 -40.16 29.05
N HIS A 27 17.39 -39.88 29.50
CA HIS A 27 16.37 -39.31 28.65
C HIS A 27 16.94 -38.02 28.06
N ALA A 28 17.07 -37.97 26.74
CA ALA A 28 17.29 -36.71 26.05
C ALA A 28 16.20 -35.75 26.52
N PRO A 29 16.54 -34.52 26.96
CA PRO A 29 15.54 -33.58 27.41
C PRO A 29 14.54 -33.38 26.28
N VAL A 30 13.28 -33.74 26.54
CA VAL A 30 12.15 -33.37 25.70
C VAL A 30 12.25 -31.86 25.50
N PRO A 31 12.31 -31.35 24.26
CA PRO A 31 12.30 -29.91 24.06
C PRO A 31 10.99 -29.40 24.65
N VAL A 32 11.09 -28.71 25.79
CA VAL A 32 9.99 -27.94 26.34
C VAL A 32 9.66 -26.93 25.26
N GLN A 33 8.53 -27.13 24.56
CA GLN A 33 7.95 -26.08 23.73
C GLN A 33 7.78 -24.88 24.66
N SER A 34 8.68 -23.90 24.56
CA SER A 34 8.60 -22.68 25.35
C SER A 34 7.23 -22.06 25.06
N ALA A 35 6.42 -21.80 26.07
CA ALA A 35 5.15 -21.12 25.91
C ALA A 35 5.34 -19.85 25.04
N ALA A 36 4.36 -19.56 24.18
CA ALA A 36 4.38 -18.35 23.35
C ALA A 36 4.51 -17.10 24.23
N ALA A 37 5.29 -16.11 23.79
CA ALA A 37 5.38 -14.83 24.50
C ALA A 37 4.00 -14.15 24.53
N GLN A 38 3.71 -13.45 25.62
CA GLN A 38 2.41 -12.81 25.88
C GLN A 38 2.63 -11.30 26.08
N TYR A 39 1.66 -10.51 25.63
CA TYR A 39 1.61 -9.08 25.88
C TYR A 39 1.24 -8.81 27.34
N VAL A 40 1.99 -7.91 27.97
CA VAL A 40 1.86 -7.60 29.41
C VAL A 40 1.41 -6.16 29.68
N GLY A 41 1.28 -5.35 28.62
CA GLY A 41 0.86 -3.95 28.67
C GLY A 41 1.97 -2.99 29.10
N ALA A 42 1.87 -1.73 28.68
CA ALA A 42 2.90 -0.72 28.95
C ALA A 42 3.14 -0.46 30.45
N ALA A 43 2.13 -0.70 31.30
CA ALA A 43 2.24 -0.51 32.74
C ALA A 43 3.34 -1.38 33.37
N ALA A 44 3.56 -2.59 32.85
CA ALA A 44 4.59 -3.51 33.34
C ALA A 44 6.02 -2.96 33.12
N CYS A 45 6.22 -2.10 32.11
CA CYS A 45 7.52 -1.53 31.77
C CYS A 45 7.92 -0.35 32.69
N ALA A 46 6.92 0.35 33.25
CA ALA A 46 7.11 1.66 33.88
C ALA A 46 8.04 1.63 35.10
N GLY A 47 8.03 0.55 35.87
CA GLY A 47 8.86 0.42 37.09
C GLY A 47 10.37 0.44 36.80
N CYS A 48 10.80 -0.24 35.75
CA CYS A 48 12.22 -0.35 35.36
C CYS A 48 12.65 0.72 34.34
N HIS A 49 11.72 1.23 33.51
CA HIS A 49 12.00 2.14 32.40
C HIS A 49 11.29 3.49 32.56
N GLN A 50 11.52 4.16 33.71
CA GLN A 50 10.81 5.39 34.08
C GLN A 50 11.05 6.54 33.09
N ALA A 51 12.29 6.72 32.62
CA ALA A 51 12.65 7.80 31.69
C ALA A 51 11.96 7.61 30.33
N GLN A 52 12.04 6.41 29.76
CA GLN A 52 11.41 6.05 28.49
C GLN A 52 9.89 6.17 28.58
N THR A 53 9.29 5.66 29.66
CA THR A 53 7.84 5.74 29.89
C THR A 53 7.39 7.20 30.01
N SER A 54 8.15 8.04 30.72
CA SER A 54 7.84 9.47 30.86
C SER A 54 7.93 10.22 29.54
N ALA A 55 8.91 9.88 28.70
CA ALA A 55 9.02 10.42 27.34
C ALA A 55 7.86 9.98 26.46
N TRP A 56 7.56 8.67 26.45
CA TRP A 56 6.48 8.06 25.67
C TRP A 56 5.10 8.64 25.98
N ARG A 57 4.74 8.80 27.27
CA ARG A 57 3.43 9.34 27.66
C ARG A 57 3.12 10.74 27.11
N ARG A 58 4.13 11.51 26.70
CA ARG A 58 3.98 12.85 26.10
C ARG A 58 4.08 12.84 24.57
N SER A 59 4.38 11.69 23.98
CA SER A 59 4.54 11.53 22.54
C SER A 59 3.19 11.39 21.84
N GLN A 60 3.14 11.67 20.54
CA GLN A 60 1.94 11.43 19.75
C GLN A 60 1.60 9.93 19.61
N HIS A 61 2.57 9.02 19.79
CA HIS A 61 2.31 7.57 19.83
C HIS A 61 1.39 7.19 21.00
N ALA A 62 1.63 7.72 22.21
CA ALA A 62 0.77 7.48 23.36
C ALA A 62 -0.59 8.20 23.26
N LEU A 63 -0.64 9.30 22.51
CA LEU A 63 -1.83 10.13 22.33
C LEU A 63 -2.59 9.79 21.04
N ALA A 64 -2.15 8.77 20.29
CA ALA A 64 -2.67 8.43 18.97
C ALA A 64 -4.17 8.08 18.99
N MET A 65 -4.65 7.52 20.09
CA MET A 65 -6.06 7.28 20.38
C MET A 65 -6.27 7.30 21.90
N GLN A 66 -7.33 7.96 22.34
CA GLN A 66 -7.66 8.12 23.76
C GLN A 66 -9.18 8.10 23.96
N GLU A 67 -9.64 7.69 25.14
CA GLU A 67 -11.06 7.82 25.51
C GLU A 67 -11.49 9.29 25.47
N ALA A 68 -12.67 9.57 24.93
CA ALA A 68 -13.20 10.93 24.87
C ALA A 68 -13.67 11.38 26.27
N ASN A 69 -12.98 12.37 26.84
CA ASN A 69 -13.29 12.98 28.12
C ASN A 69 -12.87 14.46 28.13
N ALA A 70 -13.06 15.15 29.26
CA ALA A 70 -12.75 16.58 29.39
C ALA A 70 -11.26 16.93 29.22
N GLN A 71 -10.36 15.96 29.37
CA GLN A 71 -8.92 16.16 29.26
C GLN A 71 -8.39 15.84 27.86
N THR A 72 -9.08 15.00 27.09
CA THR A 72 -8.60 14.49 25.80
C THR A 72 -9.28 15.15 24.59
N VAL A 73 -10.53 15.61 24.74
CA VAL A 73 -11.27 16.29 23.67
C VAL A 73 -10.78 17.73 23.54
N LEU A 74 -10.16 18.04 22.39
CA LEU A 74 -9.68 19.37 22.05
C LEU A 74 -10.73 20.22 21.33
N GLY A 75 -11.69 19.58 20.66
CA GLY A 75 -12.72 20.23 19.85
C GLY A 75 -13.79 20.92 20.66
N ASN A 76 -14.40 21.95 20.07
CA ASN A 76 -15.51 22.66 20.70
C ASN A 76 -16.82 21.86 20.56
N PHE A 77 -17.27 21.22 21.65
CA PHE A 77 -18.55 20.52 21.77
C PHE A 77 -19.61 21.31 22.57
N GLU A 78 -19.40 22.61 22.76
CA GLU A 78 -20.33 23.50 23.48
C GLU A 78 -21.42 24.04 22.52
N ASN A 79 -22.17 23.12 21.90
CA ASN A 79 -23.20 23.37 20.88
C ASN A 79 -22.66 24.04 19.60
N ALA A 80 -21.41 23.74 19.22
CA ALA A 80 -20.84 24.24 17.97
C ALA A 80 -21.57 23.65 16.76
N GLN A 81 -21.71 24.46 15.70
CA GLN A 81 -22.26 24.02 14.42
C GLN A 81 -21.19 24.12 13.33
N PHE A 82 -21.22 23.16 12.41
CA PHE A 82 -20.37 23.14 11.24
C PHE A 82 -21.21 22.79 10.02
N LYS A 83 -21.05 23.56 8.94
CA LYS A 83 -21.78 23.34 7.69
C LYS A 83 -20.80 22.87 6.61
N ASP A 84 -21.11 21.72 6.01
CA ASP A 84 -20.45 21.24 4.81
C ASP A 84 -21.49 20.91 3.74
N GLY A 85 -21.41 21.62 2.60
CA GLY A 85 -22.44 21.56 1.57
C GLY A 85 -23.85 21.82 2.12
N ARG A 86 -24.70 20.77 2.08
CA ARG A 86 -26.09 20.80 2.57
C ARG A 86 -26.25 20.30 4.00
N THR A 87 -25.23 19.62 4.54
CA THR A 87 -25.28 19.03 5.88
C THR A 87 -24.85 20.08 6.91
N VAL A 88 -25.63 20.21 7.97
CA VAL A 88 -25.27 21.01 9.15
C VAL A 88 -25.12 20.06 10.33
N SER A 89 -23.87 19.86 10.74
CA SER A 89 -23.52 19.01 11.87
C SER A 89 -23.43 19.84 13.14
N SER A 90 -23.78 19.25 14.29
CA SER A 90 -23.68 19.89 15.61
C SER A 90 -22.87 19.04 16.58
N PHE A 91 -22.04 19.68 17.40
CA PHE A 91 -21.18 19.02 18.38
C PHE A 91 -21.65 19.38 19.77
N LEU A 92 -22.05 18.38 20.55
CA LEU A 92 -22.75 18.56 21.82
C LEU A 92 -22.05 17.82 22.95
N ARG A 93 -22.14 18.39 24.15
CA ARG A 93 -21.67 17.78 25.39
C ARG A 93 -22.83 17.70 26.38
N ARG A 94 -23.07 16.51 26.94
CA ARG A 94 -24.14 16.24 27.93
C ARG A 94 -23.63 15.27 28.98
N ASP A 95 -23.75 15.64 30.26
CA ASP A 95 -23.35 14.80 31.40
C ASP A 95 -21.91 14.24 31.30
N GLY A 96 -21.00 15.04 30.73
CA GLY A 96 -19.60 14.65 30.52
C GLY A 96 -19.34 13.78 29.28
N ALA A 97 -20.39 13.30 28.61
CA ALA A 97 -20.30 12.58 27.34
C ALA A 97 -20.38 13.53 26.13
N TYR A 98 -19.83 13.07 25.00
CA TYR A 98 -19.71 13.84 23.76
C TYR A 98 -20.56 13.22 22.67
N PHE A 99 -21.21 14.07 21.87
CA PHE A 99 -22.13 13.66 20.82
C PHE A 99 -21.91 14.51 19.57
N VAL A 100 -22.14 13.90 18.41
CA VAL A 100 -22.23 14.58 17.13
C VAL A 100 -23.60 14.32 16.50
N ARG A 101 -24.28 15.38 16.09
CA ARG A 101 -25.49 15.28 15.28
C ARG A 101 -25.11 15.52 13.82
N THR A 102 -25.17 14.50 12.96
CA THR A 102 -24.80 14.57 11.54
C THR A 102 -25.61 13.56 10.72
N ASP A 103 -25.49 13.58 9.39
CA ASP A 103 -26.13 12.63 8.50
C ASP A 103 -25.66 11.19 8.73
N GLY A 104 -26.60 10.27 8.85
CA GLY A 104 -26.34 8.85 9.07
C GLY A 104 -26.24 8.04 7.78
N PRO A 105 -26.27 6.71 7.87
CA PRO A 105 -26.15 5.83 6.71
C PRO A 105 -27.33 5.94 5.71
N ASP A 106 -28.46 6.51 6.14
CA ASP A 106 -29.64 6.81 5.31
C ASP A 106 -29.69 8.27 4.82
N GLY A 107 -28.64 9.06 5.09
CA GLY A 107 -28.55 10.48 4.77
C GLY A 107 -29.37 11.39 5.67
N ARG A 108 -30.05 10.88 6.70
CA ARG A 108 -30.83 11.69 7.65
C ARG A 108 -29.98 12.09 8.85
N LEU A 109 -30.23 13.27 9.39
CA LEU A 109 -29.54 13.72 10.60
C LEU A 109 -29.97 12.88 11.81
N ALA A 110 -28.99 12.27 12.45
CA ALA A 110 -29.14 11.56 13.72
C ALA A 110 -28.03 11.99 14.69
N GLU A 111 -28.22 11.69 15.96
CA GLU A 111 -27.22 11.95 16.99
C GLU A 111 -26.45 10.66 17.30
N PHE A 112 -25.13 10.77 17.35
CA PHE A 112 -24.22 9.67 17.59
C PHE A 112 -23.27 9.99 18.74
N PRO A 113 -23.00 9.03 19.64
CA PRO A 113 -22.02 9.22 20.70
C PRO A 113 -20.60 9.22 20.13
N VAL A 114 -19.72 10.02 20.73
CA VAL A 114 -18.28 10.00 20.48
C VAL A 114 -17.61 9.24 21.62
N ARG A 115 -16.91 8.15 21.29
CA ARG A 115 -16.27 7.29 22.29
C ARG A 115 -14.78 7.56 22.44
N TYR A 116 -14.10 7.87 21.35
CA TYR A 116 -12.65 8.07 21.34
C TYR A 116 -12.27 9.33 20.57
N THR A 117 -11.20 9.97 21.02
CA THR A 117 -10.44 10.92 20.21
C THR A 117 -9.38 10.17 19.42
N PHE A 118 -9.17 10.54 18.17
CA PHE A 118 -8.21 9.92 17.26
C PHE A 118 -7.26 10.97 16.68
N GLY A 119 -5.97 10.83 16.97
CA GLY A 119 -4.99 11.89 16.74
C GLY A 119 -5.01 13.01 17.79
N VAL A 120 -4.02 13.90 17.72
CA VAL A 120 -3.84 15.00 18.68
C VAL A 120 -3.34 16.30 18.03
N TYR A 121 -2.39 16.23 17.10
CA TYR A 121 -1.83 17.39 16.41
C TYR A 121 -1.27 16.97 15.04
N PRO A 122 -1.52 17.74 13.95
CA PRO A 122 -2.17 19.05 13.93
C PRO A 122 -3.69 19.01 13.94
N LEU A 123 -4.29 17.82 13.87
CA LEU A 123 -5.74 17.64 13.90
C LEU A 123 -6.15 16.49 14.83
N GLN A 124 -7.40 16.55 15.30
CA GLN A 124 -8.04 15.50 16.08
C GLN A 124 -9.37 15.11 15.41
N GLN A 125 -9.52 13.84 15.09
CA GLN A 125 -10.78 13.22 14.67
C GLN A 125 -11.46 12.54 15.86
N TYR A 126 -12.69 12.08 15.64
CA TYR A 126 -13.52 11.45 16.65
C TYR A 126 -14.09 10.14 16.13
N LEU A 127 -14.09 9.10 16.98
CA LEU A 127 -14.60 7.78 16.64
C LEU A 127 -15.99 7.56 17.24
N VAL A 128 -16.91 7.12 16.39
CA VAL A 128 -18.31 6.83 16.72
C VAL A 128 -18.51 5.32 16.74
N PRO A 129 -19.00 4.73 17.85
CA PRO A 129 -19.28 3.31 17.94
C PRO A 129 -20.64 2.95 17.33
N PHE A 130 -20.69 1.83 16.63
CA PHE A 130 -21.90 1.22 16.08
C PHE A 130 -22.27 -0.06 16.85
N PRO A 131 -23.55 -0.48 16.87
CA PRO A 131 -23.99 -1.68 17.59
C PRO A 131 -23.35 -2.99 17.11
N ASP A 132 -22.90 -3.03 15.84
CA ASP A 132 -22.20 -4.17 15.22
C ASP A 132 -20.71 -4.23 15.57
N GLY A 133 -20.22 -3.34 16.45
CA GLY A 133 -18.84 -3.29 16.90
C GLY A 133 -17.91 -2.47 15.99
N ARG A 134 -18.41 -1.91 14.89
CA ARG A 134 -17.64 -0.95 14.09
C ARG A 134 -17.38 0.32 14.89
N LEU A 135 -16.16 0.83 14.77
CA LEU A 135 -15.80 2.19 15.15
C LEU A 135 -15.59 2.97 13.86
N GLN A 136 -16.34 4.07 13.70
CA GLN A 136 -16.30 4.89 12.49
C GLN A 136 -15.61 6.22 12.75
N ALA A 137 -14.64 6.58 11.89
CA ALA A 137 -13.93 7.84 11.98
C ALA A 137 -14.71 8.96 11.29
N LEU A 138 -14.95 10.05 12.01
CA LEU A 138 -15.58 11.23 11.42
C LEU A 138 -14.59 11.99 10.53
N PRO A 139 -14.98 12.38 9.31
CA PRO A 139 -14.19 13.22 8.42
C PRO A 139 -14.26 14.70 8.81
N ILE A 140 -15.17 15.08 9.71
CA ILE A 140 -15.16 16.39 10.36
C ILE A 140 -14.17 16.32 11.52
N ALA A 141 -13.05 17.02 11.37
CA ALA A 141 -11.96 17.05 12.31
C ALA A 141 -11.81 18.41 12.97
N TRP A 142 -11.20 18.42 14.15
CA TRP A 142 -10.78 19.63 14.84
C TRP A 142 -9.34 19.99 14.44
N ASP A 143 -9.12 21.21 13.97
CA ASP A 143 -7.79 21.76 13.73
C ASP A 143 -7.18 22.18 15.07
N ALA A 144 -6.27 21.36 15.61
CA ALA A 144 -5.66 21.55 16.91
C ALA A 144 -4.53 22.59 16.90
N ARG A 145 -4.19 23.15 15.74
CA ARG A 145 -3.15 24.19 15.64
C ARG A 145 -3.58 25.47 16.38
N PRO A 146 -2.63 26.33 16.76
CA PRO A 146 -2.96 27.62 17.36
C PRO A 146 -3.86 28.47 16.46
N ALA A 147 -4.76 29.26 17.04
CA ALA A 147 -5.66 30.16 16.29
C ALA A 147 -4.87 31.15 15.40
N ALA A 148 -3.69 31.59 15.85
CA ALA A 148 -2.79 32.45 15.07
C ALA A 148 -2.29 31.81 13.75
N GLN A 149 -2.37 30.48 13.63
CA GLN A 149 -2.05 29.72 12.40
C GLN A 149 -3.31 29.31 11.62
N GLY A 150 -4.47 29.85 11.99
CA GLY A 150 -5.77 29.49 11.41
C GLY A 150 -6.37 28.19 11.97
N GLY A 151 -5.88 27.69 13.11
CA GLY A 151 -6.45 26.53 13.80
C GLY A 151 -7.57 26.88 14.77
N GLN A 152 -7.86 25.96 15.69
CA GLN A 152 -8.97 26.01 16.65
C GLN A 152 -10.35 26.11 15.97
N ARG A 153 -10.57 25.26 14.96
CA ARG A 153 -11.80 25.23 14.18
C ARG A 153 -12.16 23.84 13.67
N TRP A 154 -13.44 23.63 13.42
CA TRP A 154 -13.94 22.48 12.68
C TRP A 154 -13.64 22.62 11.18
N PHE A 155 -13.27 21.51 10.54
CA PHE A 155 -13.10 21.43 9.10
C PHE A 155 -13.43 20.02 8.60
N HIS A 156 -13.78 19.92 7.31
CA HIS A 156 -14.03 18.63 6.67
C HIS A 156 -12.79 18.18 5.89
N LEU A 157 -12.35 16.94 6.09
CA LEU A 157 -11.17 16.38 5.41
C LEU A 157 -11.33 16.30 3.88
N TYR A 158 -12.56 16.18 3.41
CA TYR A 158 -12.92 16.09 1.99
C TYR A 158 -13.76 17.30 1.54
N ALA A 159 -13.50 18.48 2.12
CA ALA A 159 -14.28 19.69 1.85
C ALA A 159 -14.43 19.96 0.34
N GLY A 160 -15.66 20.26 -0.09
CA GLY A 160 -15.97 20.59 -1.49
C GLY A 160 -16.09 19.40 -2.44
N GLN A 161 -15.91 18.16 -1.99
CA GLN A 161 -16.07 16.96 -2.82
C GLN A 161 -17.54 16.53 -2.99
N GLY A 162 -18.46 17.08 -2.18
CA GLY A 162 -19.90 16.81 -2.31
C GLY A 162 -20.29 15.37 -1.98
N LEU A 163 -19.57 14.75 -1.04
CA LEU A 163 -19.82 13.39 -0.59
C LEU A 163 -21.25 13.29 -0.01
N ASP A 164 -21.97 12.24 -0.39
CA ASP A 164 -23.26 11.88 0.23
C ASP A 164 -23.15 10.52 0.94
N HIS A 165 -24.21 10.10 1.63
CA HIS A 165 -24.27 8.84 2.38
C HIS A 165 -24.00 7.56 1.56
N ARG A 166 -23.92 7.64 0.23
CA ARG A 166 -23.59 6.55 -0.70
C ARG A 166 -22.13 6.54 -1.12
N ASP A 167 -21.42 7.65 -0.93
CA ASP A 167 -20.01 7.75 -1.28
C ASP A 167 -19.16 6.82 -0.39
N PRO A 168 -18.22 6.03 -0.94
CA PRO A 168 -17.34 5.16 -0.14
C PRO A 168 -16.56 5.89 0.96
N LEU A 169 -16.27 7.18 0.79
CA LEU A 169 -15.57 8.03 1.77
C LEU A 169 -16.50 8.63 2.83
N HIS A 170 -17.82 8.43 2.73
CA HIS A 170 -18.74 8.83 3.78
C HIS A 170 -18.42 8.11 5.10
N TRP A 171 -18.57 8.81 6.22
CA TRP A 171 -18.12 8.37 7.54
C TRP A 171 -18.76 7.07 8.04
N THR A 172 -19.91 6.69 7.49
CA THR A 172 -20.57 5.41 7.83
C THR A 172 -20.18 4.24 6.92
N ARG A 173 -19.31 4.47 5.92
CA ARG A 173 -18.92 3.46 4.92
C ARG A 173 -17.56 2.82 5.26
N LEU A 174 -17.13 1.86 4.43
CA LEU A 174 -16.00 0.98 4.72
C LEU A 174 -14.66 1.71 4.78
N GLU A 175 -14.49 2.82 4.04
CA GLU A 175 -13.22 3.56 4.02
C GLU A 175 -12.96 4.37 5.29
N GLN A 176 -13.96 4.52 6.15
CA GLN A 176 -13.88 5.25 7.42
C GLN A 176 -13.90 4.30 8.64
N ASN A 177 -13.95 2.99 8.39
CA ASN A 177 -13.96 1.97 9.43
C ASN A 177 -12.60 1.88 10.12
N TRP A 178 -12.53 2.30 11.38
CA TRP A 178 -11.31 2.28 12.17
C TRP A 178 -10.77 0.86 12.38
N ASN A 179 -11.65 -0.14 12.61
CA ASN A 179 -11.25 -1.52 12.94
C ASN A 179 -10.30 -2.11 11.87
N PHE A 180 -10.57 -1.83 10.59
CA PHE A 180 -9.73 -2.25 9.49
C PHE A 180 -8.70 -1.20 9.06
N MET A 181 -9.13 0.05 8.86
CA MET A 181 -8.31 1.07 8.21
C MET A 181 -7.22 1.66 9.12
N CYS A 182 -7.42 1.63 10.44
CA CYS A 182 -6.62 2.42 11.37
C CYS A 182 -6.06 1.61 12.53
N ALA A 183 -6.82 0.65 13.04
CA ALA A 183 -6.58 0.03 14.34
C ALA A 183 -5.21 -0.64 14.45
N SER A 184 -4.69 -1.24 13.37
CA SER A 184 -3.40 -1.94 13.37
C SER A 184 -2.22 -1.01 13.63
N CYS A 185 -2.36 0.26 13.26
CA CYS A 185 -1.33 1.29 13.43
C CYS A 185 -1.56 2.16 14.68
N HIS A 186 -2.73 2.03 15.31
CA HIS A 186 -3.18 2.90 16.41
C HIS A 186 -3.55 2.13 17.68
N SER A 187 -3.27 0.84 17.75
CA SER A 187 -3.39 0.04 18.98
C SER A 187 -2.26 -0.98 19.09
N THR A 188 -2.08 -1.56 20.27
CA THR A 188 -1.08 -2.62 20.52
C THR A 188 -1.76 -3.97 20.61
N ASN A 189 -1.21 -4.97 19.93
CA ASN A 189 -1.72 -6.35 19.89
C ASN A 189 -3.20 -6.43 19.46
N LEU A 190 -3.51 -5.83 18.31
CA LEU A 190 -4.87 -5.83 17.77
C LEU A 190 -5.31 -7.24 17.35
N GLU A 191 -6.46 -7.65 17.86
CA GLU A 191 -7.29 -8.70 17.29
C GLU A 191 -8.54 -8.04 16.68
N ARG A 192 -8.69 -8.08 15.35
CA ARG A 192 -9.85 -7.42 14.69
C ARG A 192 -11.18 -8.07 15.09
N GLY A 193 -11.21 -9.39 15.26
CA GLY A 193 -12.41 -10.12 15.67
C GLY A 193 -13.59 -9.97 14.72
N TYR A 194 -13.34 -9.90 13.40
CA TYR A 194 -14.40 -9.79 12.40
C TYR A 194 -15.09 -11.14 12.18
N ASP A 195 -16.42 -11.15 12.22
CA ASP A 195 -17.27 -12.29 11.91
C ASP A 195 -17.99 -12.05 10.57
N ALA A 196 -17.51 -12.73 9.52
CA ALA A 196 -18.04 -12.61 8.17
C ALA A 196 -19.47 -13.12 8.00
N ALA A 197 -19.96 -14.01 8.88
CA ALA A 197 -21.33 -14.51 8.79
C ALA A 197 -22.35 -13.44 9.20
N HIS A 198 -22.00 -12.65 10.22
CA HIS A 198 -22.87 -11.63 10.80
C HIS A 198 -22.51 -10.19 10.41
N ASP A 199 -21.36 -9.98 9.75
CA ASP A 199 -20.82 -8.65 9.43
C ASP A 199 -20.67 -7.79 10.70
N THR A 200 -19.96 -8.34 11.70
CA THR A 200 -19.76 -7.70 13.00
C THR A 200 -18.29 -7.75 13.42
N TYR A 201 -17.90 -6.83 14.31
CA TYR A 201 -16.57 -6.78 14.90
C TYR A 201 -16.63 -7.01 16.41
N ALA A 202 -15.71 -7.81 16.92
CA ALA A 202 -15.43 -7.97 18.34
C ALA A 202 -13.96 -7.61 18.62
N SER A 203 -13.53 -6.43 18.18
CA SER A 203 -12.12 -6.03 18.23
C SER A 203 -11.59 -5.92 19.65
N ARG A 204 -10.38 -6.43 19.86
CA ARG A 204 -9.65 -6.41 21.14
C ARG A 204 -8.22 -5.91 20.92
N TRP A 205 -7.63 -5.34 21.96
CA TRP A 205 -6.25 -4.86 21.97
C TRP A 205 -5.71 -4.90 23.39
N SER A 206 -4.38 -4.92 23.53
CA SER A 206 -3.71 -4.86 24.84
C SER A 206 -3.59 -3.43 25.37
N ASP A 207 -3.27 -2.47 24.49
CA ASP A 207 -3.24 -1.05 24.80
C ASP A 207 -3.96 -0.25 23.71
N LEU A 208 -4.63 0.84 24.10
CA LEU A 208 -5.47 1.67 23.23
C LEU A 208 -4.68 2.49 22.20
N ASN A 209 -3.34 2.49 22.27
CA ASN A 209 -2.47 3.37 21.50
C ASN A 209 -1.22 2.62 21.02
N VAL A 210 -0.23 3.32 20.45
CA VAL A 210 1.05 2.72 20.06
C VAL A 210 1.94 2.64 21.30
N ALA A 211 1.86 1.51 22.01
CA ALA A 211 2.56 1.28 23.27
C ALA A 211 3.91 0.57 23.08
N CYS A 212 4.62 0.31 24.19
CA CYS A 212 5.96 -0.27 24.22
C CYS A 212 6.07 -1.55 23.37
N GLU A 213 5.08 -2.44 23.51
CA GLU A 213 5.09 -3.76 22.88
C GLU A 213 4.72 -3.72 21.38
N SER A 214 4.22 -2.59 20.85
CA SER A 214 4.09 -2.41 19.39
C SER A 214 5.45 -2.37 18.68
N CYS A 215 6.50 -1.91 19.38
CA CYS A 215 7.86 -1.83 18.84
C CYS A 215 8.78 -2.95 19.34
N HIS A 216 8.62 -3.37 20.60
CA HIS A 216 9.49 -4.36 21.24
C HIS A 216 8.93 -5.80 21.22
N GLY A 217 7.69 -5.96 20.74
CA GLY A 217 6.94 -7.20 20.79
C GLY A 217 6.50 -7.58 22.21
N ALA A 218 5.86 -8.74 22.33
CA ALA A 218 5.37 -9.29 23.60
C ALA A 218 6.48 -9.40 24.67
N GLY A 219 6.22 -8.84 25.84
CA GLY A 219 7.19 -8.60 26.91
C GLY A 219 7.28 -9.67 28.00
N SER A 220 6.40 -10.68 28.02
CA SER A 220 6.39 -11.68 29.12
C SER A 220 7.73 -12.39 29.31
N ARG A 221 8.43 -12.73 28.23
CA ARG A 221 9.76 -13.35 28.26
C ARG A 221 10.83 -12.38 28.77
N HIS A 222 10.72 -11.10 28.45
CA HIS A 222 11.61 -10.07 28.96
C HIS A 222 11.45 -9.89 30.47
N LEU A 223 10.21 -9.93 30.97
CA LEU A 223 9.96 -9.90 32.42
C LEU A 223 10.58 -11.12 33.11
N SER A 224 10.41 -12.32 32.55
CA SER A 224 11.06 -13.53 33.08
C SER A 224 12.59 -13.41 33.05
N TRP A 225 13.15 -12.93 31.93
CA TRP A 225 14.59 -12.67 31.79
C TRP A 225 15.09 -11.69 32.86
N ALA A 226 14.36 -10.62 33.15
CA ALA A 226 14.76 -9.61 34.13
C ALA A 226 14.88 -10.17 35.56
N GLN A 227 14.17 -11.25 35.87
CA GLN A 227 14.22 -11.95 37.17
C GLN A 227 15.37 -12.97 37.27
N LEU A 228 16.06 -13.27 36.17
CA LEU A 228 17.18 -14.22 36.19
C LEU A 228 18.40 -13.66 36.92
N ALA A 229 19.20 -14.57 37.48
CA ALA A 229 20.50 -14.23 38.05
C ALA A 229 21.40 -13.52 37.01
N PRO A 230 22.30 -12.60 37.43
CA PRO A 230 23.10 -11.79 36.51
C PRO A 230 23.85 -12.58 35.43
N ALA A 231 24.44 -13.72 35.78
CA ALA A 231 25.15 -14.58 34.82
C ALA A 231 24.21 -15.14 33.72
N ALA A 232 23.01 -15.57 34.11
CA ALA A 232 22.01 -16.08 33.17
C ALA A 232 21.45 -14.96 32.28
N ARG A 233 21.29 -13.73 32.81
CA ARG A 233 20.90 -12.56 32.00
C ARG A 233 21.94 -12.20 30.95
N ALA A 234 23.22 -12.24 31.33
CA ALA A 234 24.33 -11.92 30.43
C ALA A 234 24.48 -12.93 29.28
N ALA A 235 24.02 -14.18 29.48
CA ALA A 235 24.06 -15.22 28.45
C ALA A 235 23.00 -15.03 27.35
N ASP A 236 21.94 -14.26 27.60
CA ASP A 236 20.90 -13.96 26.61
C ASP A 236 21.07 -12.55 26.02
N ALA A 237 21.66 -12.49 24.83
CA ALA A 237 21.88 -11.24 24.10
C ALA A 237 20.56 -10.54 23.70
N GLY A 238 19.49 -11.30 23.49
CA GLY A 238 18.16 -10.79 23.14
C GLY A 238 17.38 -10.25 24.35
N LYS A 239 17.89 -10.49 25.56
CA LYS A 239 17.28 -10.06 26.83
C LYS A 239 15.83 -10.54 26.99
N GLY A 240 15.47 -11.70 26.44
CA GLY A 240 14.10 -12.18 26.40
C GLY A 240 13.11 -11.30 25.61
N LEU A 241 13.57 -10.27 24.88
CA LEU A 241 12.71 -9.50 23.98
C LEU A 241 12.41 -10.30 22.72
N SER A 242 11.19 -10.20 22.23
CA SER A 242 10.82 -10.72 20.91
C SER A 242 11.60 -9.97 19.82
N ILE A 243 11.90 -8.69 20.04
CA ILE A 243 12.55 -7.79 19.09
C ILE A 243 13.53 -6.87 19.85
N ALA A 244 14.82 -7.07 19.62
CA ALA A 244 15.85 -6.16 20.09
C ALA A 244 16.13 -5.09 19.02
N LEU A 245 15.83 -3.83 19.32
CA LEU A 245 16.15 -2.66 18.49
C LEU A 245 17.53 -2.12 18.86
N ASP A 246 18.58 -2.85 18.51
CA ASP A 246 19.96 -2.60 18.93
C ASP A 246 20.92 -2.28 17.78
N GLU A 247 20.39 -2.06 16.57
CA GLU A 247 21.16 -1.80 15.34
C GLU A 247 22.08 -0.56 15.46
N ARG A 248 21.76 0.39 16.35
CA ARG A 248 22.58 1.58 16.64
C ARG A 248 23.57 1.42 17.79
N ARG A 249 23.56 0.29 18.50
CA ARG A 249 24.42 0.09 19.67
C ARG A 249 25.89 0.06 19.24
N ALA A 250 26.72 0.88 19.89
CA ALA A 250 28.15 1.03 19.56
C ALA A 250 28.44 1.50 18.13
N VAL A 251 27.48 2.16 17.48
CA VAL A 251 27.65 2.77 16.16
C VAL A 251 27.96 4.25 16.32
N HIS A 252 28.90 4.73 15.53
CA HIS A 252 29.25 6.14 15.40
C HIS A 252 29.46 6.52 13.94
N TRP A 253 29.27 7.79 13.64
CA TRP A 253 29.41 8.34 12.30
C TRP A 253 30.75 9.07 12.19
N GLN A 254 31.60 8.62 11.28
CA GLN A 254 32.94 9.16 11.08
C GLN A 254 32.93 10.15 9.92
N LEU A 255 33.17 11.43 10.22
CA LEU A 255 33.17 12.50 9.23
C LEU A 255 34.41 12.40 8.32
N ASP A 256 34.20 12.33 7.02
CA ASP A 256 35.26 12.50 6.04
C ASP A 256 35.48 14.00 5.77
N PRO A 257 36.65 14.57 6.10
CA PRO A 257 36.92 15.99 5.92
C PRO A 257 36.95 16.42 4.45
N ALA A 258 37.28 15.52 3.51
CA ALA A 258 37.34 15.84 2.09
C ALA A 258 35.93 16.05 1.51
N THR A 259 35.02 15.11 1.77
CA THR A 259 33.65 15.21 1.27
C THR A 259 32.75 16.04 2.18
N GLY A 260 33.04 16.11 3.48
CA GLY A 260 32.19 16.70 4.52
C GLY A 260 31.03 15.80 4.94
N ASN A 261 30.98 14.54 4.48
CA ASN A 261 29.93 13.58 4.82
C ASN A 261 30.49 12.48 5.71
N SER A 262 29.64 11.83 6.50
CA SER A 262 30.07 10.73 7.37
C SER A 262 29.86 9.33 6.79
N THR A 263 30.66 8.39 7.25
CA THR A 263 30.47 6.94 7.07
C THR A 263 30.12 6.27 8.39
N ARG A 264 29.22 5.29 8.33
CA ARG A 264 28.83 4.47 9.49
C ARG A 264 30.01 3.59 9.92
N SER A 265 30.35 3.54 11.21
CA SER A 265 31.51 2.79 11.71
C SER A 265 31.36 1.26 11.61
N VAL A 266 30.13 0.77 11.67
CA VAL A 266 29.77 -0.64 11.50
C VAL A 266 28.80 -0.72 10.33
N PRO A 267 28.88 -1.69 9.42
CA PRO A 267 27.84 -1.89 8.41
C PRO A 267 26.48 -2.22 9.05
N LEU A 268 25.38 -1.80 8.42
CA LEU A 268 24.05 -2.23 8.83
C LEU A 268 23.79 -3.62 8.23
N HIS A 269 23.47 -4.61 9.06
CA HIS A 269 23.27 -6.00 8.63
C HIS A 269 21.81 -6.44 8.60
N THR A 270 20.93 -5.71 9.29
CA THR A 270 19.50 -5.98 9.39
C THR A 270 18.73 -4.67 9.23
N HIS A 271 17.45 -4.74 8.87
CA HIS A 271 16.56 -3.59 8.75
C HIS A 271 15.43 -3.62 9.79
N ARG A 272 15.66 -4.27 10.94
CA ARG A 272 14.63 -4.58 11.94
C ARG A 272 13.98 -3.31 12.46
N GLU A 273 14.76 -2.27 12.74
CA GLU A 273 14.22 -0.99 13.22
C GLU A 273 13.35 -0.31 12.16
N ILE A 274 13.85 -0.22 10.93
CA ILE A 274 13.13 0.41 9.83
C ILE A 274 11.83 -0.34 9.55
N GLU A 275 11.86 -1.67 9.52
CA GLU A 275 10.69 -2.52 9.31
C GLU A 275 9.68 -2.41 10.46
N THR A 276 10.16 -2.28 11.70
CA THR A 276 9.31 -2.05 12.87
C THR A 276 8.54 -0.75 12.74
N CYS A 277 9.23 0.34 12.34
CA CYS A 277 8.58 1.62 12.09
C CYS A 277 7.63 1.56 10.88
N ALA A 278 8.02 0.83 9.83
CA ALA A 278 7.27 0.73 8.58
C ALA A 278 5.91 0.03 8.71
N ASN A 279 5.69 -0.77 9.75
CA ASN A 279 4.37 -1.35 10.06
C ASN A 279 3.25 -0.28 10.12
N CYS A 280 3.59 0.94 10.54
CA CYS A 280 2.66 2.06 10.61
C CYS A 280 3.04 3.22 9.68
N HIS A 281 4.33 3.44 9.46
CA HIS A 281 4.85 4.56 8.68
C HIS A 281 5.09 4.25 7.19
N ALA A 282 4.33 3.30 6.66
CA ALA A 282 4.29 2.94 5.24
C ALA A 282 2.85 2.86 4.74
N ARG A 283 2.63 3.24 3.49
CA ARG A 283 1.40 2.89 2.78
C ARG A 283 1.56 1.46 2.26
N GLY A 284 0.54 0.63 2.41
CA GLY A 284 0.56 -0.76 1.95
C GLY A 284 -0.74 -1.49 2.26
N ALA A 285 -0.83 -2.74 1.83
CA ALA A 285 -1.94 -3.63 2.16
C ALA A 285 -1.52 -4.62 3.26
N THR A 286 -2.42 -4.98 4.17
CA THR A 286 -2.19 -6.08 5.11
C THR A 286 -2.33 -7.44 4.41
N LEU A 287 -1.59 -8.44 4.87
CA LEU A 287 -1.58 -9.81 4.35
C LEU A 287 -2.55 -10.74 5.11
N GLY A 288 -3.53 -10.20 5.84
CA GLY A 288 -4.59 -10.95 6.51
C GLY A 288 -5.00 -10.35 7.86
N ALA A 289 -5.50 -11.21 8.75
CA ALA A 289 -5.96 -10.84 10.09
C ALA A 289 -4.86 -10.83 11.17
N GLN A 290 -3.68 -11.35 10.84
CA GLN A 290 -2.57 -11.50 11.79
C GLN A 290 -1.93 -10.14 12.08
N ALA A 291 -1.72 -9.85 13.36
CA ALA A 291 -0.96 -8.68 13.78
C ALA A 291 0.51 -8.80 13.29
N PRO A 292 1.14 -7.69 12.87
CA PRO A 292 2.53 -7.71 12.44
C PRO A 292 3.45 -8.15 13.57
N ALA A 293 4.25 -9.19 13.33
CA ALA A 293 5.45 -9.42 14.12
C ALA A 293 6.45 -8.32 13.74
N ALA A 294 6.79 -7.44 14.67
CA ALA A 294 7.71 -6.35 14.34
C ALA A 294 9.10 -6.90 13.92
N GLY A 295 9.77 -6.18 13.00
CA GLY A 295 10.98 -6.66 12.33
C GLY A 295 10.76 -7.68 11.19
N HIS A 296 9.51 -7.94 10.82
CA HIS A 296 9.11 -8.82 9.72
C HIS A 296 8.04 -8.16 8.84
N LEU A 297 8.35 -6.98 8.28
CA LEU A 297 7.36 -6.15 7.58
C LEU A 297 6.63 -6.94 6.48
N PHE A 298 7.39 -7.66 5.66
CA PHE A 298 6.88 -8.44 4.52
C PHE A 298 6.16 -9.74 4.93
N ASP A 299 6.05 -10.05 6.23
CA ASP A 299 5.20 -11.14 6.69
C ASP A 299 3.77 -10.69 7.01
N ALA A 300 3.58 -9.38 7.22
CA ALA A 300 2.31 -8.78 7.58
C ALA A 300 1.79 -7.77 6.56
N PHE A 301 2.65 -7.17 5.75
CA PHE A 301 2.30 -6.11 4.81
C PHE A 301 2.89 -6.32 3.41
N ASP A 302 2.18 -5.80 2.41
CA ASP A 302 2.64 -5.53 1.04
C ASP A 302 2.81 -4.00 0.88
N PRO A 303 4.02 -3.45 1.09
CA PRO A 303 4.25 -2.01 1.00
C PRO A 303 4.03 -1.48 -0.43
N ALA A 304 3.44 -0.29 -0.54
CA ALA A 304 3.22 0.36 -1.81
C ALA A 304 4.55 0.76 -2.49
N LEU A 305 4.66 0.40 -3.77
CA LEU A 305 5.75 0.84 -4.67
C LEU A 305 5.56 2.30 -5.13
N LEU A 306 6.48 2.81 -5.96
CA LEU A 306 6.45 4.18 -6.50
C LEU A 306 5.42 4.33 -7.63
N ARG A 307 4.16 3.96 -7.38
CA ARG A 307 3.06 4.00 -8.35
C ARG A 307 2.57 5.43 -8.61
N ALA A 308 2.02 5.68 -9.80
CA ALA A 308 1.37 6.95 -10.13
C ALA A 308 0.21 7.26 -9.15
N GLY A 309 -0.02 8.54 -8.86
CA GLY A 309 -1.01 9.02 -7.86
C GLY A 309 -0.55 8.88 -6.40
N LEU A 310 0.41 8.00 -6.10
CA LEU A 310 1.07 7.93 -4.80
C LEU A 310 2.42 8.67 -4.84
N TYR A 311 3.15 8.53 -5.94
CA TYR A 311 4.45 9.15 -6.15
C TYR A 311 4.58 9.78 -7.53
N PHE A 312 5.24 10.93 -7.59
CA PHE A 312 5.80 11.47 -8.83
C PHE A 312 6.82 10.50 -9.43
N PRO A 313 7.13 10.57 -10.74
CA PRO A 313 8.08 9.65 -11.36
C PRO A 313 9.51 9.79 -10.80
N ASP A 314 9.84 10.91 -10.15
CA ASP A 314 11.09 11.08 -9.41
C ASP A 314 11.03 10.57 -7.96
N GLY A 315 9.91 9.96 -7.59
CA GLY A 315 9.68 9.34 -6.29
C GLY A 315 9.34 10.33 -5.18
N GLN A 316 9.09 11.62 -5.46
CA GLN A 316 8.47 12.52 -4.47
C GLN A 316 7.08 12.03 -4.13
N GLN A 317 6.68 12.25 -2.88
CA GLN A 317 5.31 11.98 -2.46
C GLN A 317 4.30 12.85 -3.22
N ASP A 318 3.27 12.20 -3.76
CA ASP A 318 2.13 12.86 -4.40
C ASP A 318 0.86 12.65 -3.56
N GLY A 319 0.56 11.39 -3.25
CA GLY A 319 -0.48 10.96 -2.33
C GLY A 319 0.04 10.71 -0.91
N GLU A 320 -0.86 10.38 0.01
CA GLU A 320 -0.52 10.09 1.41
C GLU A 320 0.18 8.74 1.53
N VAL A 321 1.53 8.78 1.55
CA VAL A 321 2.39 7.57 1.53
C VAL A 321 3.26 7.40 2.77
N TYR A 322 3.09 8.28 3.76
CA TYR A 322 3.90 8.35 4.98
C TYR A 322 5.39 8.54 4.67
N VAL A 323 6.32 7.75 5.23
CA VAL A 323 7.77 8.03 5.13
C VAL A 323 8.62 6.86 4.66
N TYR A 324 8.22 5.61 4.87
CA TYR A 324 9.04 4.43 4.55
C TYR A 324 9.48 4.37 3.09
N GLY A 325 8.52 4.45 2.15
CA GLY A 325 8.83 4.37 0.72
C GLY A 325 9.68 5.54 0.23
N SER A 326 9.55 6.73 0.83
CA SER A 326 10.47 7.84 0.56
C SER A 326 11.87 7.58 1.12
N PHE A 327 11.96 7.09 2.35
CA PHE A 327 13.23 6.83 3.02
C PHE A 327 14.08 5.76 2.31
N LEU A 328 13.46 4.69 1.80
CA LEU A 328 14.15 3.67 1.02
C LEU A 328 14.88 4.22 -0.22
N GLN A 329 14.40 5.35 -0.75
CA GLN A 329 14.98 6.02 -1.91
C GLN A 329 16.12 6.98 -1.55
N SER A 330 16.45 7.12 -0.27
CA SER A 330 17.46 8.08 0.18
C SER A 330 18.87 7.49 0.14
N LYS A 331 19.87 8.34 -0.09
CA LYS A 331 21.28 7.96 0.10
C LYS A 331 21.57 7.61 1.56
N MET A 332 20.83 8.20 2.50
CA MET A 332 20.98 7.92 3.94
C MET A 332 20.63 6.46 4.24
N HIS A 333 19.49 5.97 3.76
CA HIS A 333 19.12 4.56 3.86
C HIS A 333 20.18 3.65 3.23
N ALA A 334 20.63 3.96 2.01
CA ALA A 334 21.69 3.19 1.33
C ALA A 334 23.05 3.19 2.07
N LYS A 335 23.26 4.11 3.01
CA LYS A 335 24.45 4.19 3.88
C LYS A 335 24.22 3.65 5.29
N GLY A 336 23.07 3.03 5.55
CA GLY A 336 22.76 2.36 6.82
C GLY A 336 22.29 3.30 7.93
N VAL A 337 21.78 4.50 7.59
CA VAL A 337 21.05 5.36 8.54
C VAL A 337 19.70 4.70 8.86
N SER A 338 19.31 4.69 10.14
CA SER A 338 17.98 4.26 10.59
C SER A 338 17.16 5.43 11.13
N CYS A 339 15.87 5.19 11.41
CA CYS A 339 14.95 6.21 11.89
C CYS A 339 15.45 6.89 13.17
N SER A 340 15.98 6.11 14.10
CA SER A 340 16.43 6.58 15.40
C SER A 340 17.81 7.20 15.40
N ASP A 341 18.52 7.29 14.27
CA ASP A 341 19.65 8.20 14.11
C ASP A 341 19.18 9.67 14.14
N CYS A 342 17.97 9.93 13.66
CA CYS A 342 17.37 11.28 13.63
C CYS A 342 16.36 11.49 14.75
N HIS A 343 15.57 10.46 15.09
CA HIS A 343 14.50 10.54 16.08
C HIS A 343 14.87 9.84 17.40
N GLU A 344 14.40 10.38 18.52
CA GLU A 344 14.34 9.64 19.77
C GLU A 344 12.98 8.91 19.83
N PRO A 345 12.96 7.57 19.79
CA PRO A 345 11.73 6.81 19.49
C PRO A 345 10.66 6.88 20.58
N HIS A 346 11.00 7.20 21.83
CA HIS A 346 10.02 7.30 22.92
C HIS A 346 9.33 8.67 22.91
N SER A 347 10.08 9.75 22.76
CA SER A 347 9.55 11.13 22.72
C SER A 347 9.08 11.56 21.34
N MET A 348 9.53 10.87 20.28
CA MET A 348 9.40 11.23 18.85
C MET A 348 10.12 12.52 18.44
N GLN A 349 10.82 13.17 19.37
CA GLN A 349 11.57 14.39 19.09
C GLN A 349 12.81 14.09 18.26
N LEU A 350 13.30 15.10 17.53
CA LEU A 350 14.61 15.01 16.89
C LEU A 350 15.70 14.92 17.96
N ARG A 351 16.75 14.15 17.69
CA ARG A 351 17.91 14.05 18.58
C ARG A 351 18.67 15.37 18.72
N ALA A 352 18.56 16.24 17.72
CA ALA A 352 19.07 17.59 17.75
C ALA A 352 18.11 18.53 16.99
N PRO A 353 17.97 19.80 17.39
CA PRO A 353 17.04 20.73 16.76
C PRO A 353 17.57 21.28 15.42
N GLY A 354 16.65 21.59 14.50
CA GLY A 354 16.97 22.27 13.24
C GLY A 354 18.07 21.57 12.43
N ASN A 355 18.99 22.35 11.85
CA ASN A 355 20.10 21.82 11.05
C ASN A 355 21.08 20.94 11.86
N ALA A 356 21.09 21.02 13.20
CA ALA A 356 21.98 20.25 14.03
C ALA A 356 21.74 18.73 13.91
N VAL A 357 20.52 18.29 13.56
CA VAL A 357 20.25 16.86 13.31
C VAL A 357 21.01 16.35 12.07
N CYS A 358 21.09 17.17 11.02
CA CYS A 358 21.86 16.88 9.82
C CYS A 358 23.37 16.98 10.12
N ALA A 359 23.75 17.95 10.95
CA ALA A 359 25.14 18.23 11.31
C ALA A 359 25.82 17.09 12.10
N GLN A 360 25.05 16.13 12.61
CA GLN A 360 25.58 14.89 13.20
C GLN A 360 26.44 14.09 12.19
N CYS A 361 26.14 14.20 10.89
CA CYS A 361 26.81 13.44 9.83
C CYS A 361 27.31 14.30 8.66
N HIS A 362 26.86 15.55 8.58
CA HIS A 362 27.22 16.48 7.52
C HIS A 362 27.96 17.67 8.13
N SER A 363 29.14 18.00 7.62
CA SER A 363 29.92 19.13 8.13
C SER A 363 29.13 20.43 8.05
N ALA A 364 28.75 21.00 9.20
CA ALA A 364 28.07 22.29 9.28
C ALA A 364 28.89 23.40 8.61
N ALA A 365 30.22 23.38 8.79
CA ALA A 365 31.14 24.33 8.16
C ALA A 365 31.12 24.27 6.62
N LYS A 366 30.67 23.16 6.03
CA LYS A 366 30.56 22.98 4.59
C LYS A 366 29.13 23.21 4.08
N PHE A 367 28.14 22.68 4.78
CA PHE A 367 26.75 22.61 4.29
C PHE A 367 25.79 23.58 4.97
N ASP A 368 26.01 23.93 6.24
CA ASP A 368 25.16 24.90 6.95
C ASP A 368 25.72 26.32 6.80
N THR A 369 25.89 26.75 5.54
CA THR A 369 26.47 28.06 5.20
C THR A 369 25.64 28.76 4.13
N PRO A 370 25.60 30.12 4.12
CA PRO A 370 24.93 30.89 3.07
C PRO A 370 25.40 30.54 1.66
N ALA A 371 26.66 30.14 1.50
CA ALA A 371 27.18 29.69 0.21
C ALA A 371 26.48 28.42 -0.26
N HIS A 372 26.22 27.46 0.64
CA HIS A 372 25.49 26.25 0.27
C HIS A 372 23.99 26.50 0.10
N HIS A 373 23.31 26.97 1.14
CA HIS A 373 21.86 27.06 1.09
C HIS A 373 21.36 28.26 0.28
N LEU A 374 22.22 29.20 -0.14
CA LEU A 374 21.88 30.38 -0.97
C LEU A 374 20.91 31.37 -0.30
N HIS A 375 20.84 31.37 1.02
CA HIS A 375 19.97 32.25 1.80
C HIS A 375 20.75 32.94 2.92
N ALA A 376 20.14 33.94 3.56
CA ALA A 376 20.68 34.49 4.80
C ALA A 376 20.59 33.45 5.94
N SER A 377 21.62 33.36 6.77
CA SER A 377 21.61 32.49 7.95
C SER A 377 20.41 32.80 8.85
N GLY A 378 19.80 31.74 9.40
CA GLY A 378 18.61 31.85 10.26
C GLY A 378 17.28 32.09 9.53
N SER A 379 17.30 32.28 8.21
CA SER A 379 16.06 32.31 7.41
C SER A 379 15.44 30.92 7.27
N ALA A 380 14.15 30.84 6.89
CA ALA A 380 13.50 29.57 6.56
C ALA A 380 14.24 28.82 5.43
N GLY A 381 14.69 29.54 4.40
CA GLY A 381 15.48 28.96 3.30
C GLY A 381 16.87 28.46 3.71
N ALA A 382 17.35 28.77 4.92
CA ALA A 382 18.59 28.23 5.47
C ALA A 382 18.41 26.87 6.17
N GLN A 383 17.18 26.39 6.37
CA GLN A 383 16.95 25.08 6.99
C GLN A 383 17.17 23.95 5.98
N CYS A 384 18.09 23.02 6.29
CA CYS A 384 18.42 21.86 5.46
C CYS A 384 17.16 21.10 5.03
N ALA A 385 16.25 20.87 5.99
CA ALA A 385 15.03 20.11 5.76
C ALA A 385 14.05 20.80 4.80
N ASP A 386 14.08 22.12 4.65
CA ASP A 386 13.11 22.82 3.78
C ASP A 386 13.45 22.64 2.29
N CYS A 387 14.71 22.36 1.97
CA CYS A 387 15.13 22.01 0.60
C CYS A 387 15.19 20.49 0.36
N HIS A 388 15.74 19.74 1.32
CA HIS A 388 16.01 18.31 1.15
C HIS A 388 14.84 17.41 1.55
N MET A 389 13.88 17.93 2.32
CA MET A 389 12.69 17.21 2.79
C MET A 389 11.45 18.09 2.56
N PRO A 390 11.10 18.38 1.28
CA PRO A 390 10.00 19.27 0.95
C PRO A 390 8.70 18.79 1.59
N LYS A 391 7.88 19.75 2.03
CA LYS A 391 6.61 19.47 2.68
C LYS A 391 5.49 19.36 1.67
N ARG A 392 4.50 18.52 1.97
CA ARG A 392 3.20 18.49 1.32
C ARG A 392 2.11 18.44 2.38
N VAL A 393 0.99 19.09 2.12
CA VAL A 393 -0.15 19.14 3.03
C VAL A 393 -1.09 18.01 2.69
N TYR A 394 -1.37 17.16 3.66
CA TYR A 394 -2.40 16.12 3.61
C TYR A 394 -3.47 16.44 4.64
N MET A 395 -4.62 15.76 4.56
CA MET A 395 -5.70 15.91 5.55
C MET A 395 -6.07 17.38 5.82
N SER A 396 -6.02 18.20 4.77
CA SER A 396 -6.17 19.67 4.75
C SER A 396 -5.17 20.52 5.55
N VAL A 397 -4.68 20.06 6.70
CA VAL A 397 -3.88 20.88 7.64
C VAL A 397 -2.58 20.21 8.12
N ASP A 398 -2.33 18.99 7.67
CA ASP A 398 -1.19 18.18 8.12
C ASP A 398 -0.01 18.28 7.15
N GLU A 399 0.95 19.13 7.49
CA GLU A 399 2.22 19.25 6.76
C GLU A 399 3.14 18.07 7.06
N ARG A 400 3.44 17.27 6.04
CA ARG A 400 4.38 16.14 6.16
C ARG A 400 5.59 16.33 5.26
N ARG A 401 6.76 15.99 5.80
CA ARG A 401 8.05 16.08 5.11
C ARG A 401 8.35 14.81 4.33
N ASP A 402 8.77 14.97 3.09
CA ASP A 402 9.28 13.87 2.27
C ASP A 402 10.64 13.38 2.82
N HIS A 403 10.75 12.06 3.08
CA HIS A 403 11.95 11.45 3.67
C HIS A 403 12.92 10.84 2.64
N SER A 404 12.82 11.21 1.37
CA SER A 404 13.84 10.85 0.36
C SER A 404 15.16 11.61 0.54
N LEU A 405 15.14 12.70 1.33
CA LEU A 405 16.31 13.52 1.70
C LEU A 405 17.14 13.90 0.46
N ARG A 406 16.45 14.29 -0.60
CA ARG A 406 17.01 14.40 -1.96
C ARG A 406 17.77 15.69 -2.15
N VAL A 407 18.75 15.69 -3.04
CA VAL A 407 19.34 16.94 -3.56
C VAL A 407 18.28 17.62 -4.45
N PRO A 408 17.98 18.93 -4.29
CA PRO A 408 17.01 19.62 -5.14
C PRO A 408 17.36 19.54 -6.64
N ARG A 409 16.37 19.17 -7.46
CA ARG A 409 16.51 18.97 -8.92
C ARG A 409 15.43 19.72 -9.73
N PRO A 410 15.41 21.07 -9.70
CA PRO A 410 14.46 21.84 -10.52
C PRO A 410 14.59 21.59 -12.04
N ASP A 411 15.73 21.07 -12.50
CA ASP A 411 15.90 20.62 -13.89
C ASP A 411 14.99 19.43 -14.25
N LEU A 412 14.61 18.59 -13.27
CA LEU A 412 13.63 17.52 -13.50
C LEU A 412 12.21 18.06 -13.64
N SER A 413 11.89 19.19 -12.99
CA SER A 413 10.59 19.87 -13.18
C SER A 413 10.39 20.30 -14.62
N LEU A 414 11.45 20.78 -15.29
CA LEU A 414 11.39 21.19 -16.70
C LEU A 414 11.14 20.01 -17.65
N ARG A 415 11.75 18.85 -17.38
CA ARG A 415 11.68 17.68 -18.27
C ARG A 415 10.45 16.80 -18.02
N HIS A 416 9.99 16.71 -16.76
CA HIS A 416 9.01 15.71 -16.34
C HIS A 416 7.83 16.29 -15.54
N GLY A 417 7.78 17.60 -15.32
CA GLY A 417 6.67 18.24 -14.59
C GLY A 417 6.62 17.89 -13.09
N VAL A 418 7.68 17.32 -12.52
CA VAL A 418 7.75 17.00 -11.08
C VAL A 418 7.92 18.26 -10.22
N PRO A 419 7.45 18.30 -8.96
CA PRO A 419 7.62 19.46 -8.09
C PRO A 419 9.09 19.70 -7.73
N ASN A 420 9.43 20.90 -7.26
CA ASN A 420 10.75 21.19 -6.70
C ASN A 420 10.66 22.12 -5.48
N ALA A 421 11.63 21.97 -4.57
CA ALA A 421 11.64 22.70 -3.30
C ALA A 421 11.76 24.23 -3.47
N CYS A 422 12.42 24.71 -4.52
CA CYS A 422 12.63 26.14 -4.75
C CYS A 422 11.29 26.85 -5.02
N ASN A 423 10.47 26.30 -5.92
CA ASN A 423 9.18 26.90 -6.29
C ASN A 423 8.09 26.76 -5.21
N ASN A 424 8.32 25.96 -4.15
CA ASN A 424 7.43 25.94 -2.98
C ASN A 424 7.44 27.28 -2.23
N CYS A 425 8.61 27.95 -2.18
CA CYS A 425 8.79 29.27 -1.57
C CYS A 425 8.75 30.40 -2.61
N HIS A 426 9.36 30.20 -3.78
CA HIS A 426 9.43 31.18 -4.87
C HIS A 426 8.31 30.96 -5.90
N ARG A 427 7.07 31.20 -5.47
CA ARG A 427 5.86 30.97 -6.29
C ARG A 427 5.70 31.94 -7.46
N ASP A 428 6.39 33.08 -7.41
CA ASP A 428 6.45 34.11 -8.44
C ASP A 428 7.54 33.85 -9.50
N ARG A 429 8.20 32.70 -9.44
CA ARG A 429 9.22 32.26 -10.38
C ARG A 429 8.84 30.90 -10.95
N ASN A 430 9.28 30.61 -12.17
CA ASN A 430 9.08 29.32 -12.81
C ASN A 430 10.24 28.34 -12.50
N ALA A 431 10.10 27.09 -12.93
CA ALA A 431 11.13 26.07 -12.74
C ALA A 431 12.42 26.36 -13.53
N ALA A 432 12.34 27.09 -14.66
CA ALA A 432 13.50 27.44 -15.48
C ALA A 432 14.44 28.38 -14.71
N TRP A 433 13.88 29.36 -14.00
CA TRP A 433 14.62 30.21 -13.09
C TRP A 433 15.34 29.39 -12.01
N ALA A 434 14.62 28.48 -11.34
CA ALA A 434 15.20 27.65 -10.27
C ALA A 434 16.34 26.76 -10.80
N ALA A 435 16.16 26.14 -11.97
CA ALA A 435 17.18 25.35 -12.64
C ALA A 435 18.44 26.17 -12.95
N ALA A 436 18.27 27.38 -13.51
CA ALA A 436 19.37 28.28 -13.82
C ALA A 436 20.14 28.75 -12.57
N VAL A 437 19.44 29.04 -11.46
CA VAL A 437 20.08 29.39 -10.17
C VAL A 437 20.94 28.25 -9.65
N ILE A 438 20.39 27.04 -9.62
CA ILE A 438 21.14 25.84 -9.18
C ILE A 438 22.29 25.56 -10.15
N GLU A 439 22.16 25.86 -11.45
CA GLU A 439 23.23 25.67 -12.46
C GLU A 439 24.40 26.58 -12.25
N LYS A 440 24.10 27.86 -12.11
CA LYS A 440 25.10 28.89 -11.88
C LYS A 440 25.95 28.58 -10.65
N HIS A 441 25.35 28.05 -9.59
CA HIS A 441 26.05 27.81 -8.32
C HIS A 441 26.72 26.44 -8.25
N TYR A 442 26.06 25.37 -8.71
CA TYR A 442 26.50 23.99 -8.52
C TYR A 442 27.05 23.31 -9.79
N GLY A 443 27.01 24.00 -10.93
CA GLY A 443 27.45 23.48 -12.23
C GLY A 443 26.42 22.58 -12.92
N PRO A 444 26.53 22.39 -14.25
CA PRO A 444 25.51 21.71 -15.06
C PRO A 444 25.33 20.22 -14.73
N GLN A 445 26.37 19.56 -14.22
CA GLN A 445 26.32 18.15 -13.85
C GLN A 445 25.67 17.96 -12.48
N ARG A 446 24.40 17.54 -12.49
CA ARG A 446 23.64 17.30 -11.25
C ARG A 446 23.92 15.92 -10.70
N LYS A 447 24.42 15.88 -9.47
CA LYS A 447 24.59 14.64 -8.70
C LYS A 447 23.26 14.31 -8.00
N GLY A 448 22.78 13.08 -8.13
CA GLY A 448 21.53 12.62 -7.51
C GLY A 448 21.62 11.18 -7.05
N TYR A 449 20.51 10.64 -6.53
CA TYR A 449 20.29 9.18 -6.42
C TYR A 449 19.06 8.75 -7.23
N GLN A 450 18.21 9.70 -7.59
CA GLN A 450 16.98 9.51 -8.35
C GLN A 450 17.27 9.55 -9.85
N HIS A 451 18.04 8.58 -10.35
CA HIS A 451 18.34 8.45 -11.78
C HIS A 451 17.26 7.71 -12.58
N PHE A 452 16.24 7.20 -11.88
CA PHE A 452 15.15 6.40 -12.42
C PHE A 452 13.99 7.20 -13.06
N VAL A 453 14.00 8.54 -12.95
CA VAL A 453 12.85 9.40 -13.27
C VAL A 453 12.37 9.23 -14.71
N GLN A 454 13.30 9.18 -15.67
CA GLN A 454 12.99 9.03 -17.08
C GLN A 454 12.25 7.71 -17.33
N ALA A 455 12.79 6.60 -16.83
CA ALA A 455 12.21 5.26 -17.02
C ALA A 455 10.77 5.18 -16.49
N LEU A 456 10.52 5.72 -15.29
CA LEU A 456 9.18 5.72 -14.71
C LEU A 456 8.23 6.71 -15.41
N ALA A 457 8.72 7.89 -15.82
CA ALA A 457 7.91 8.85 -16.55
C ALA A 457 7.49 8.33 -17.93
N ASP A 458 8.44 7.78 -18.68
CA ASP A 458 8.23 7.22 -20.02
C ASP A 458 7.29 6.02 -19.97
N ALA A 459 7.47 5.13 -18.98
CA ALA A 459 6.60 3.97 -18.79
C ALA A 459 5.14 4.37 -18.53
N ARG A 460 4.91 5.40 -17.70
CA ARG A 460 3.55 5.90 -17.40
C ARG A 460 2.87 6.56 -18.60
N LEU A 461 3.65 7.08 -19.54
CA LEU A 461 3.15 7.69 -20.78
C LEU A 461 3.08 6.70 -21.96
N GLY A 462 3.64 5.50 -21.83
CA GLY A 462 3.71 4.52 -22.92
C GLY A 462 4.72 4.89 -24.01
N VAL A 463 5.77 5.66 -23.68
CA VAL A 463 6.76 6.12 -24.66
C VAL A 463 7.51 4.92 -25.27
N PRO A 464 7.81 4.93 -26.59
CA PRO A 464 8.70 3.95 -27.19
C PRO A 464 10.00 3.77 -26.40
N GLY A 465 10.47 2.53 -26.27
CA GLY A 465 11.68 2.21 -25.51
C GLY A 465 11.52 2.15 -23.98
N ALA A 466 10.36 2.53 -23.42
CA ALA A 466 10.14 2.52 -21.96
C ALA A 466 10.41 1.14 -21.34
N ALA A 467 9.97 0.05 -21.98
CA ALA A 467 10.23 -1.31 -21.50
C ALA A 467 11.73 -1.62 -21.36
N ALA A 468 12.57 -1.14 -22.29
CA ALA A 468 14.02 -1.32 -22.20
C ALA A 468 14.60 -0.51 -21.04
N GLN A 469 14.17 0.75 -20.88
CA GLN A 469 14.59 1.60 -19.76
C GLN A 469 14.21 0.98 -18.40
N LEU A 470 13.00 0.41 -18.28
CA LEU A 470 12.55 -0.27 -17.06
C LEU A 470 13.38 -1.52 -16.75
N ARG A 471 13.72 -2.34 -17.75
CA ARG A 471 14.60 -3.50 -17.56
C ARG A 471 16.00 -3.08 -17.11
N THR A 472 16.55 -2.02 -17.71
CA THR A 472 17.84 -1.45 -17.29
C THR A 472 17.77 -0.97 -15.83
N LEU A 473 16.72 -0.26 -15.45
CA LEU A 473 16.51 0.19 -14.08
C LEU A 473 16.38 -0.99 -13.10
N ALA A 474 15.59 -2.02 -13.43
CA ALA A 474 15.44 -3.19 -12.56
C ALA A 474 16.76 -3.92 -12.28
N ALA A 475 17.67 -3.94 -13.26
CA ALA A 475 19.00 -4.55 -13.16
C ALA A 475 20.07 -3.62 -12.54
N ASP A 476 19.80 -2.34 -12.37
CA ASP A 476 20.75 -1.36 -11.83
C ASP A 476 20.84 -1.47 -10.31
N GLY A 477 21.82 -2.24 -9.82
CA GLY A 477 22.11 -2.39 -8.38
C GLY A 477 22.59 -1.12 -7.68
N SER A 478 22.83 -0.01 -8.40
CA SER A 478 23.10 1.30 -7.81
C SER A 478 21.85 2.13 -7.55
N SER A 479 20.70 1.73 -8.11
CA SER A 479 19.40 2.36 -7.87
C SER A 479 18.73 1.83 -6.60
N PRO A 480 17.86 2.61 -5.93
CA PRO A 480 17.10 2.12 -4.79
C PRO A 480 16.24 0.90 -5.12
N ASP A 481 16.21 -0.10 -4.23
CA ASP A 481 15.43 -1.32 -4.43
C ASP A 481 13.95 -1.05 -4.68
N ILE A 482 13.34 -0.07 -4.02
CA ILE A 482 11.93 0.29 -4.27
C ILE A 482 11.71 0.82 -5.69
N ALA A 483 12.69 1.53 -6.28
CA ALA A 483 12.62 1.99 -7.67
C ALA A 483 12.82 0.82 -8.65
N ARG A 484 13.76 -0.09 -8.35
CA ARG A 484 13.97 -1.33 -9.11
C ARG A 484 12.71 -2.23 -9.09
N ALA A 485 12.08 -2.39 -7.93
CA ALA A 485 10.85 -3.16 -7.76
C ALA A 485 9.66 -2.48 -8.47
N THR A 486 9.59 -1.15 -8.42
CA THR A 486 8.61 -0.38 -9.21
C THR A 486 8.80 -0.66 -10.69
N ALA A 487 10.03 -0.66 -11.19
CA ALA A 487 10.30 -0.94 -12.60
C ALA A 487 9.84 -2.34 -13.02
N LEU A 488 10.00 -3.34 -12.15
CA LEU A 488 9.45 -4.69 -12.36
C LEU A 488 7.92 -4.68 -12.43
N ALA A 489 7.25 -3.96 -11.52
CA ALA A 489 5.79 -3.85 -11.53
C ALA A 489 5.25 -3.16 -12.79
N GLU A 490 5.91 -2.10 -13.27
CA GLU A 490 5.52 -1.39 -14.50
C GLU A 490 5.74 -2.26 -15.75
N LEU A 491 6.68 -3.20 -15.72
CA LEU A 491 6.93 -4.14 -16.82
C LEU A 491 5.76 -5.10 -17.10
N ALA A 492 4.79 -5.23 -16.20
CA ALA A 492 3.57 -6.00 -16.44
C ALA A 492 2.78 -5.49 -17.67
N ALA A 493 2.87 -4.19 -17.98
CA ALA A 493 2.27 -3.60 -19.17
C ALA A 493 3.06 -3.87 -20.47
N TYR A 494 4.24 -4.47 -20.38
CA TYR A 494 5.17 -4.70 -21.50
C TYR A 494 5.64 -6.17 -21.55
N PRO A 495 4.73 -7.16 -21.71
CA PRO A 495 5.10 -8.57 -21.75
C PRO A 495 5.95 -8.88 -22.99
N SER A 496 7.15 -9.43 -22.77
CA SER A 496 8.08 -9.87 -23.82
C SER A 496 9.01 -10.95 -23.27
N ARG A 497 9.74 -11.66 -24.14
CA ARG A 497 10.75 -12.63 -23.71
C ARG A 497 11.85 -11.97 -22.87
N ALA A 498 12.28 -10.76 -23.24
CA ALA A 498 13.26 -9.99 -22.48
C ALA A 498 12.70 -9.60 -21.10
N THR A 499 11.44 -9.16 -21.03
CA THR A 499 10.75 -8.87 -19.78
C THR A 499 10.69 -10.11 -18.88
N LEU A 500 10.27 -11.26 -19.40
CA LEU A 500 10.24 -12.51 -18.64
C LEU A 500 11.61 -12.86 -18.05
N SER A 501 12.68 -12.70 -18.84
CA SER A 501 14.05 -12.95 -18.35
C SER A 501 14.44 -12.02 -17.21
N SER A 502 14.07 -10.73 -17.26
CA SER A 502 14.29 -9.79 -16.16
C SER A 502 13.48 -10.17 -14.92
N LEU A 503 12.21 -10.57 -15.07
CA LEU A 503 11.39 -11.04 -13.95
C LEU A 503 12.00 -12.29 -13.30
N GLN A 504 12.44 -13.27 -14.10
CA GLN A 504 13.08 -14.51 -13.61
C GLN A 504 14.41 -14.26 -12.89
N ALA A 505 15.16 -13.23 -13.28
CA ALA A 505 16.36 -12.82 -12.54
C ALA A 505 15.98 -12.21 -11.18
N ALA A 506 14.98 -11.34 -11.14
CA ALA A 506 14.51 -10.69 -9.92
C ALA A 506 13.93 -11.65 -8.88
N LEU A 507 13.38 -12.80 -9.30
CA LEU A 507 12.92 -13.86 -8.37
C LEU A 507 14.03 -14.46 -7.49
N ARG A 508 15.31 -14.21 -7.81
CA ARG A 508 16.47 -14.66 -7.03
C ARG A 508 17.12 -13.55 -6.21
N ASP A 509 16.59 -12.32 -6.28
CA ASP A 509 17.10 -11.19 -5.54
C ASP A 509 16.92 -11.41 -4.03
N ALA A 510 17.84 -10.94 -3.20
CA ALA A 510 17.77 -11.08 -1.75
C ALA A 510 16.61 -10.28 -1.14
N ASN A 511 16.23 -9.16 -1.77
CA ASN A 511 15.16 -8.30 -1.30
C ASN A 511 13.77 -8.91 -1.64
N PRO A 512 12.92 -9.21 -0.64
CA PRO A 512 11.59 -9.78 -0.89
C PRO A 512 10.67 -8.87 -1.72
N MET A 513 10.87 -7.55 -1.68
CA MET A 513 10.11 -6.60 -2.50
C MET A 513 10.35 -6.84 -4.00
N MET A 514 11.59 -7.16 -4.39
CA MET A 514 11.94 -7.48 -5.78
C MET A 514 11.25 -8.77 -6.23
N ARG A 515 11.31 -9.82 -5.41
CA ARG A 515 10.65 -11.12 -5.68
C ARG A 515 9.14 -10.96 -5.77
N ALA A 516 8.53 -10.21 -4.85
CA ALA A 516 7.08 -9.96 -4.83
C ALA A 516 6.61 -9.18 -6.07
N ALA A 517 7.31 -8.11 -6.47
CA ALA A 517 6.98 -7.34 -7.68
C ALA A 517 7.10 -8.18 -8.96
N ALA A 518 8.11 -9.05 -9.03
CA ALA A 518 8.27 -9.97 -10.16
C ALA A 518 7.13 -11.00 -10.23
N LEU A 519 6.72 -11.60 -9.09
CA LEU A 519 5.60 -12.55 -9.02
C LEU A 519 4.26 -11.93 -9.43
N GLU A 520 3.99 -10.69 -9.02
CA GLU A 520 2.79 -9.97 -9.44
C GLU A 520 2.79 -9.74 -10.96
N SER A 521 3.92 -9.30 -11.51
CA SER A 521 4.05 -9.00 -12.95
C SER A 521 3.99 -10.25 -13.83
N LEU A 522 4.31 -11.42 -13.27
CA LEU A 522 4.16 -12.70 -13.95
C LEU A 522 2.70 -13.02 -14.29
N LEU A 523 1.70 -12.41 -13.65
CA LEU A 523 0.28 -12.60 -13.98
C LEU A 523 -0.06 -12.23 -15.44
N ALA A 524 0.74 -11.39 -16.08
CA ALA A 524 0.61 -11.04 -17.50
C ALA A 524 1.13 -12.11 -18.47
N PHE A 525 1.70 -13.22 -17.97
CA PHE A 525 2.35 -14.26 -18.78
C PHE A 525 1.55 -15.58 -18.83
N ALA A 526 1.89 -16.41 -19.81
CA ALA A 526 1.23 -17.70 -20.03
C ALA A 526 1.41 -18.64 -18.82
N PRO A 527 0.44 -19.54 -18.55
CA PRO A 527 0.48 -20.43 -17.39
C PRO A 527 1.76 -21.27 -17.24
N GLU A 528 2.35 -21.73 -18.35
CA GLU A 528 3.59 -22.51 -18.36
C GLU A 528 4.78 -21.69 -17.84
N GLN A 529 4.86 -20.43 -18.25
CA GLN A 529 5.92 -19.50 -17.83
C GLN A 529 5.74 -19.13 -16.36
N ARG A 530 4.50 -18.88 -15.92
CA ARG A 530 4.16 -18.63 -14.52
C ARG A 530 4.52 -19.83 -13.64
N ALA A 531 4.13 -21.03 -14.05
CA ALA A 531 4.42 -22.27 -13.33
C ALA A 531 5.93 -22.47 -13.13
N ALA A 532 6.70 -22.39 -14.22
CA ALA A 532 8.14 -22.59 -14.18
C ALA A 532 8.85 -21.58 -13.26
N ALA A 533 8.36 -20.33 -13.21
CA ALA A 533 8.97 -19.25 -12.43
C ALA A 533 8.54 -19.23 -10.96
N ALA A 534 7.25 -19.48 -10.67
CA ALA A 534 6.69 -19.30 -9.32
C ALA A 534 6.76 -20.55 -8.42
N LEU A 535 6.79 -21.77 -8.99
CA LEU A 535 6.87 -23.01 -8.20
C LEU A 535 8.04 -23.06 -7.20
N PRO A 536 9.27 -22.57 -7.52
CA PRO A 536 10.37 -22.56 -6.57
C PRO A 536 10.14 -21.64 -5.35
N LEU A 537 9.22 -20.68 -5.42
CA LEU A 537 9.02 -19.67 -4.38
C LEU A 537 7.84 -19.94 -3.44
N VAL A 538 7.16 -21.09 -3.59
CA VAL A 538 6.03 -21.49 -2.72
C VAL A 538 6.45 -21.73 -1.26
N ASP A 539 7.74 -21.97 -1.03
CA ASP A 539 8.37 -22.17 0.27
C ASP A 539 9.38 -21.07 0.62
N ASP A 540 9.30 -19.90 -0.04
CA ASP A 540 10.13 -18.73 0.28
C ASP A 540 10.00 -18.37 1.77
N ALA A 541 11.09 -17.91 2.41
CA ALA A 541 11.07 -17.54 3.82
C ALA A 541 10.07 -16.42 4.15
N THR A 542 9.84 -15.52 3.20
CA THR A 542 8.93 -14.37 3.34
C THR A 542 7.50 -14.72 2.94
N ARG A 543 6.53 -14.45 3.83
CA ARG A 543 5.11 -14.76 3.62
C ARG A 543 4.49 -13.99 2.46
N LEU A 544 4.84 -12.71 2.26
CA LEU A 544 4.41 -11.96 1.06
C LEU A 544 4.75 -12.71 -0.23
N VAL A 545 5.99 -13.18 -0.35
CA VAL A 545 6.48 -13.89 -1.54
C VAL A 545 5.70 -15.19 -1.73
N ARG A 546 5.46 -15.96 -0.67
CA ARG A 546 4.64 -17.19 -0.75
C ARG A 546 3.20 -16.90 -1.18
N ILE A 547 2.57 -15.85 -0.65
CA ILE A 547 1.21 -15.43 -1.03
C ILE A 547 1.15 -15.05 -2.51
N LYS A 548 2.12 -14.25 -3.00
CA LYS A 548 2.20 -13.86 -4.40
C LYS A 548 2.48 -15.05 -5.32
N ALA A 549 3.32 -16.00 -4.90
CA ALA A 549 3.55 -17.25 -5.62
C ALA A 549 2.26 -18.09 -5.68
N GLY A 550 1.52 -18.17 -4.57
CA GLY A 550 0.19 -18.79 -4.52
C GLY A 550 -0.78 -18.15 -5.51
N ARG A 551 -0.84 -16.82 -5.60
CA ARG A 551 -1.68 -16.10 -6.57
C ARG A 551 -1.26 -16.38 -8.02
N ALA A 552 0.05 -16.34 -8.30
CA ALA A 552 0.61 -16.55 -9.64
C ALA A 552 0.37 -17.98 -10.16
N LEU A 553 0.32 -18.96 -9.25
CA LEU A 553 0.06 -20.35 -9.57
C LEU A 553 -1.43 -20.72 -9.54
N ALA A 554 -2.27 -19.90 -8.91
CA ALA A 554 -3.62 -20.29 -8.53
C ALA A 554 -4.44 -20.84 -9.70
N ASP A 555 -4.46 -20.15 -10.84
CA ASP A 555 -5.22 -20.51 -12.04
C ASP A 555 -4.41 -21.28 -13.10
N VAL A 556 -3.20 -21.75 -12.77
CA VAL A 556 -2.41 -22.57 -13.71
C VAL A 556 -3.13 -23.90 -13.96
N PRO A 557 -3.46 -24.27 -15.22
CA PRO A 557 -4.21 -25.49 -15.53
C PRO A 557 -3.47 -26.78 -15.14
N ASP A 558 -4.22 -27.82 -14.79
CA ASP A 558 -3.68 -29.14 -14.44
C ASP A 558 -2.82 -29.77 -15.56
N ALA A 559 -3.13 -29.47 -16.82
CA ALA A 559 -2.39 -29.96 -17.99
C ALA A 559 -0.94 -29.46 -18.05
N VAL A 560 -0.63 -28.34 -17.40
CA VAL A 560 0.71 -27.74 -17.34
C VAL A 560 1.56 -28.37 -16.24
N LEU A 561 0.94 -29.04 -15.27
CA LEU A 561 1.58 -29.44 -14.02
C LEU A 561 1.65 -30.97 -13.86
N THR A 562 2.75 -31.45 -13.30
CA THR A 562 2.86 -32.82 -12.79
C THR A 562 1.96 -33.02 -11.55
N SER A 563 1.69 -34.27 -11.17
CA SER A 563 0.87 -34.57 -9.98
C SER A 563 1.39 -33.91 -8.70
N ALA A 564 2.70 -33.95 -8.47
CA ALA A 564 3.32 -33.30 -7.32
C ALA A 564 3.21 -31.77 -7.38
N GLN A 565 3.34 -31.18 -8.56
CA GLN A 565 3.18 -29.74 -8.75
C GLN A 565 1.72 -29.29 -8.56
N ARG A 566 0.72 -30.11 -8.92
CA ARG A 566 -0.69 -29.83 -8.62
C ARG A 566 -0.94 -29.75 -7.12
N GLN A 567 -0.42 -30.69 -6.34
CA GLN A 567 -0.51 -30.64 -4.88
C GLN A 567 0.18 -29.39 -4.30
N THR A 568 1.33 -29.04 -4.86
CA THR A 568 2.09 -27.84 -4.49
C THR A 568 1.31 -26.55 -4.80
N ARG A 569 0.69 -26.46 -5.99
CA ARG A 569 -0.19 -25.36 -6.38
C ARG A 569 -1.35 -25.21 -5.39
N GLU A 570 -2.04 -26.28 -5.03
CA GLU A 570 -3.18 -26.18 -4.10
C GLU A 570 -2.76 -25.74 -2.69
N ARG A 571 -1.60 -26.20 -2.21
CA ARG A 571 -1.03 -25.73 -0.95
C ARG A 571 -0.69 -24.24 -0.99
N ALA A 572 -0.06 -23.78 -2.08
CA ALA A 572 0.30 -22.38 -2.27
C ALA A 572 -0.95 -21.49 -2.43
N PHE A 573 -1.94 -21.95 -3.20
CA PHE A 573 -3.23 -21.27 -3.32
C PHE A 573 -3.96 -21.20 -1.96
N GLY A 574 -3.87 -22.23 -1.13
CA GLY A 574 -4.38 -22.21 0.24
C GLY A 574 -3.81 -21.05 1.08
N GLN A 575 -2.52 -20.73 0.92
CA GLN A 575 -1.92 -19.57 1.60
C GLN A 575 -2.47 -18.23 1.09
N TYR A 576 -2.63 -18.09 -0.22
CA TYR A 576 -3.26 -16.92 -0.82
C TYR A 576 -4.72 -16.77 -0.37
N ARG A 577 -5.48 -17.88 -0.39
CA ARG A 577 -6.88 -17.90 0.04
C ARG A 577 -7.02 -17.48 1.50
N GLN A 578 -6.22 -18.05 2.39
CA GLN A 578 -6.21 -17.68 3.81
C GLN A 578 -5.89 -16.19 4.02
N ALA A 579 -4.98 -15.62 3.22
CA ALA A 579 -4.67 -14.20 3.29
C ALA A 579 -5.88 -13.33 2.91
N GLN A 580 -6.63 -13.70 1.86
CA GLN A 580 -7.86 -13.00 1.47
C GLN A 580 -9.01 -13.21 2.46
N GLU A 581 -9.17 -14.43 3.00
CA GLU A 581 -10.18 -14.74 4.03
C GLU A 581 -9.93 -13.96 5.33
N GLY A 582 -8.66 -13.67 5.65
CA GLY A 582 -8.30 -12.78 6.75
C GLY A 582 -8.67 -11.30 6.50
N LEU A 583 -9.20 -10.96 5.33
CA LEU A 583 -9.66 -9.65 4.91
C LEU A 583 -11.13 -9.70 4.45
N ALA A 584 -11.92 -10.67 4.94
CA ALA A 584 -13.30 -10.91 4.53
C ALA A 584 -14.27 -9.74 4.81
N GLU A 585 -13.85 -8.72 5.56
CA GLU A 585 -14.58 -7.46 5.71
C GLU A 585 -14.46 -6.54 4.50
N ARG A 586 -13.65 -6.90 3.50
CA ARG A 586 -13.33 -6.07 2.33
C ARG A 586 -13.93 -6.65 1.04
N PRO A 587 -14.70 -5.86 0.26
CA PRO A 587 -15.20 -6.32 -1.03
C PRO A 587 -14.07 -6.66 -2.01
N GLU A 588 -12.90 -6.02 -1.89
CA GLU A 588 -11.71 -6.31 -2.69
C GLU A 588 -11.20 -7.74 -2.47
N ALA A 589 -11.26 -8.27 -1.25
CA ALA A 589 -10.80 -9.62 -0.95
C ALA A 589 -11.69 -10.68 -1.61
N HIS A 590 -13.00 -10.45 -1.57
CA HIS A 590 -13.99 -11.28 -2.27
C HIS A 590 -13.85 -11.17 -3.80
N LEU A 591 -13.63 -9.98 -4.35
CA LEU A 591 -13.35 -9.81 -5.78
C LEU A 591 -12.10 -10.58 -6.22
N ASN A 592 -11.04 -10.52 -5.42
CA ASN A 592 -9.78 -11.20 -5.66
C ASN A 592 -9.94 -12.73 -5.65
N LEU A 593 -10.69 -13.28 -4.69
CA LEU A 593 -11.01 -14.70 -4.66
C LEU A 593 -11.92 -15.10 -5.83
N GLY A 594 -12.97 -14.33 -6.09
CA GLY A 594 -13.91 -14.58 -7.18
C GLY A 594 -13.22 -14.61 -8.54
N SER A 595 -12.25 -13.71 -8.76
CA SER A 595 -11.44 -13.66 -9.98
C SER A 595 -10.62 -14.93 -10.17
N VAL A 596 -10.02 -15.46 -9.10
CA VAL A 596 -9.28 -16.72 -9.16
C VAL A 596 -10.21 -17.91 -9.43
N TYR A 597 -11.36 -17.97 -8.75
CA TYR A 597 -12.35 -19.04 -8.99
C TYR A 597 -12.89 -19.01 -10.42
N ALA A 598 -13.15 -17.82 -10.97
CA ALA A 598 -13.58 -17.66 -12.36
C ALA A 598 -12.53 -18.19 -13.34
N LEU A 599 -11.24 -17.85 -13.13
CA LEU A 599 -10.14 -18.34 -13.95
C LEU A 599 -9.92 -19.85 -13.84
N ARG A 600 -10.26 -20.46 -12.68
CA ARG A 600 -10.27 -21.92 -12.48
C ARG A 600 -11.50 -22.61 -13.09
N GLY A 601 -12.46 -21.86 -13.62
CA GLY A 601 -13.73 -22.40 -14.14
C GLY A 601 -14.78 -22.72 -13.06
N ASP A 602 -14.52 -22.38 -11.78
CA ASP A 602 -15.49 -22.53 -10.69
C ASP A 602 -16.42 -21.31 -10.64
N ALA A 603 -17.31 -21.25 -11.62
CA ALA A 603 -18.25 -20.15 -11.74
C ALA A 603 -19.24 -20.02 -10.55
N PRO A 604 -19.74 -21.11 -9.93
CA PRO A 604 -20.56 -21.00 -8.72
C PRO A 604 -19.83 -20.27 -7.57
N GLN A 605 -18.58 -20.66 -7.27
CA GLN A 605 -17.81 -19.97 -6.23
C GLN A 605 -17.49 -18.52 -6.63
N ALA A 606 -17.12 -18.27 -7.88
CA ALA A 606 -16.86 -16.93 -8.36
C ALA A 606 -18.06 -15.99 -8.17
N ALA A 607 -19.26 -16.43 -8.59
CA ALA A 607 -20.48 -15.67 -8.43
C ALA A 607 -20.80 -15.40 -6.95
N ALA A 608 -20.65 -16.40 -6.08
CA ALA A 608 -20.89 -16.25 -4.64
C ALA A 608 -19.94 -15.21 -4.00
N GLN A 609 -18.67 -15.19 -4.40
CA GLN A 609 -17.71 -14.20 -3.93
C GLN A 609 -18.07 -12.79 -4.42
N TYR A 610 -18.37 -12.60 -5.71
CA TYR A 610 -18.79 -11.29 -6.23
C TYR A 610 -20.10 -10.79 -5.57
N GLN A 611 -21.04 -11.69 -5.31
CA GLN A 611 -22.28 -11.35 -4.58
C GLN A 611 -22.00 -10.95 -3.13
N THR A 612 -21.03 -11.60 -2.47
CA THR A 612 -20.62 -11.22 -1.11
C THR A 612 -19.97 -9.83 -1.12
N ALA A 613 -19.13 -9.51 -2.11
CA ALA A 613 -18.58 -8.17 -2.28
C ALA A 613 -19.69 -7.11 -2.39
N LEU A 614 -20.74 -7.37 -3.18
CA LEU A 614 -21.91 -6.49 -3.33
C LEU A 614 -22.81 -6.43 -2.09
N LYS A 615 -22.77 -7.44 -1.21
CA LYS A 615 -23.46 -7.39 0.08
C LYS A 615 -22.74 -6.46 1.06
N LEU A 616 -21.40 -6.52 1.09
CA LEU A 616 -20.57 -5.66 1.94
C LEU A 616 -20.60 -4.20 1.47
N ASP A 617 -20.49 -3.99 0.15
CA ASP A 617 -20.61 -2.69 -0.46
C ASP A 617 -21.42 -2.78 -1.77
N PRO A 618 -22.72 -2.43 -1.73
CA PRO A 618 -23.55 -2.45 -2.92
C PRO A 618 -23.19 -1.37 -3.96
N ASP A 619 -22.27 -0.47 -3.65
CA ASP A 619 -21.79 0.57 -4.55
C ASP A 619 -20.41 0.21 -5.16
N PHE A 620 -19.88 -0.98 -4.83
CA PHE A 620 -18.59 -1.52 -5.30
C PHE A 620 -18.65 -2.00 -6.76
N VAL A 621 -18.44 -1.06 -7.68
CA VAL A 621 -18.48 -1.27 -9.13
C VAL A 621 -17.72 -2.50 -9.64
N PRO A 622 -16.49 -2.80 -9.22
CA PRO A 622 -15.72 -3.92 -9.77
C PRO A 622 -16.46 -5.27 -9.68
N ALA A 623 -17.24 -5.51 -8.63
CA ALA A 623 -17.99 -6.77 -8.50
C ALA A 623 -19.12 -6.89 -9.53
N TYR A 624 -19.78 -5.79 -9.91
CA TYR A 624 -20.76 -5.78 -11.00
C TYR A 624 -20.12 -6.13 -12.34
N LEU A 625 -18.95 -5.55 -12.65
CA LEU A 625 -18.23 -5.79 -13.90
C LEU A 625 -17.82 -7.27 -14.00
N HIS A 626 -17.21 -7.80 -12.94
CA HIS A 626 -16.75 -9.18 -12.91
C HIS A 626 -17.91 -10.20 -12.94
N LEU A 627 -19.04 -9.90 -12.28
CA LEU A 627 -20.22 -10.76 -12.32
C LEU A 627 -20.88 -10.76 -13.70
N ALA A 628 -20.96 -9.59 -14.35
CA ALA A 628 -21.45 -9.47 -15.72
C ALA A 628 -20.55 -10.24 -16.72
N ASP A 629 -19.23 -10.15 -16.56
CA ASP A 629 -18.26 -10.89 -17.38
C ASP A 629 -18.39 -12.40 -17.18
N LEU A 630 -18.56 -12.85 -15.93
CA LEU A 630 -18.80 -14.26 -15.60
C LEU A 630 -20.08 -14.80 -16.25
N TYR A 631 -21.19 -14.07 -16.15
CA TYR A 631 -22.46 -14.48 -16.77
C TYR A 631 -22.41 -14.43 -18.30
N ARG A 632 -21.67 -13.48 -18.87
CA ARG A 632 -21.43 -13.41 -20.31
C ARG A 632 -20.66 -14.62 -20.81
N ALA A 633 -19.63 -15.07 -20.08
CA ALA A 633 -18.89 -16.29 -20.41
C ALA A 633 -19.76 -17.57 -20.34
N GLN A 634 -20.90 -17.51 -19.66
CA GLN A 634 -21.90 -18.59 -19.59
C GLN A 634 -23.06 -18.40 -20.59
N HIS A 635 -23.02 -17.39 -21.46
CA HIS A 635 -24.10 -17.04 -22.38
C HIS A 635 -25.44 -16.69 -21.68
N ARG A 636 -25.39 -16.15 -20.46
CA ARG A 636 -26.58 -15.78 -19.66
C ARG A 636 -26.91 -14.29 -19.82
N GLU A 637 -27.31 -13.91 -21.02
CA GLU A 637 -27.52 -12.51 -21.46
C GLU A 637 -28.52 -11.71 -20.61
N ASP A 638 -29.58 -12.37 -20.12
CA ASP A 638 -30.58 -11.74 -19.25
C ASP A 638 -29.97 -11.29 -17.93
N GLN A 639 -29.07 -12.11 -17.36
CA GLN A 639 -28.40 -11.77 -16.11
C GLN A 639 -27.33 -10.71 -16.29
N VAL A 640 -26.62 -10.72 -17.42
CA VAL A 640 -25.70 -9.62 -17.77
C VAL A 640 -26.46 -8.30 -17.75
N SER A 641 -27.61 -8.25 -18.44
CA SER A 641 -28.45 -7.05 -18.50
C SER A 641 -28.97 -6.63 -17.12
N ALA A 642 -29.39 -7.59 -16.29
CA ALA A 642 -29.86 -7.33 -14.93
C ALA A 642 -28.75 -6.77 -14.02
N VAL A 643 -27.57 -7.39 -14.00
CA VAL A 643 -26.43 -6.97 -13.17
C VAL A 643 -25.93 -5.59 -13.57
N LEU A 644 -25.79 -5.31 -14.87
CA LEU A 644 -25.36 -4.00 -15.35
C LEU A 644 -26.40 -2.91 -15.05
N THR A 645 -27.69 -3.22 -15.18
CA THR A 645 -28.78 -2.31 -14.81
C THR A 645 -28.74 -2.01 -13.31
N GLN A 646 -28.55 -3.03 -12.47
CA GLN A 646 -28.41 -2.83 -11.03
C GLN A 646 -27.19 -1.95 -10.71
N GLY A 647 -26.03 -2.23 -11.32
CA GLY A 647 -24.83 -1.41 -11.15
C GLY A 647 -25.07 0.05 -11.53
N LEU A 648 -25.73 0.32 -12.68
CA LEU A 648 -26.07 1.68 -13.11
C LEU A 648 -27.15 2.34 -12.23
N GLN A 649 -28.02 1.60 -11.57
CA GLN A 649 -28.94 2.17 -10.58
C GLN A 649 -28.19 2.67 -9.34
N ARG A 650 -27.13 1.96 -8.93
CA ARG A 650 -26.26 2.35 -7.81
C ARG A 650 -25.31 3.49 -8.20
N GLN A 651 -24.70 3.38 -9.38
CA GLN A 651 -23.67 4.28 -9.89
C GLN A 651 -23.97 4.72 -11.35
N PRO A 652 -24.94 5.63 -11.57
CA PRO A 652 -25.45 5.97 -12.92
C PRO A 652 -24.42 6.56 -13.89
N GLY A 653 -23.42 7.27 -13.36
CA GLY A 653 -22.40 7.95 -14.16
C GLY A 653 -21.09 7.16 -14.29
N ASN A 654 -21.03 5.93 -13.79
CA ASN A 654 -19.77 5.18 -13.80
C ASN A 654 -19.40 4.74 -15.23
N ALA A 655 -18.24 5.19 -15.70
CA ALA A 655 -17.78 4.97 -17.07
C ALA A 655 -17.68 3.49 -17.46
N ALA A 656 -17.20 2.62 -16.56
CA ALA A 656 -17.03 1.19 -16.83
C ALA A 656 -18.38 0.47 -16.98
N LEU A 657 -19.36 0.79 -16.11
CA LEU A 657 -20.71 0.24 -16.22
C LEU A 657 -21.44 0.72 -17.47
N LEU A 658 -21.31 2.00 -17.81
CA LEU A 658 -21.83 2.58 -19.06
C LEU A 658 -21.19 1.90 -20.27
N HIS A 659 -19.88 1.67 -20.24
CA HIS A 659 -19.13 1.00 -21.30
C HIS A 659 -19.62 -0.43 -21.53
N LEU A 660 -19.67 -1.27 -20.49
CA LEU A 660 -20.13 -2.65 -20.61
C LEU A 660 -21.61 -2.74 -21.02
N SER A 661 -22.45 -1.82 -20.54
CA SER A 661 -23.85 -1.71 -20.97
C SER A 661 -23.96 -1.33 -22.44
N GLY A 662 -23.13 -0.41 -22.91
CA GLY A 662 -23.03 -0.04 -24.33
C GLY A 662 -22.65 -1.24 -25.19
N LEU A 663 -21.60 -1.99 -24.82
CA LEU A 663 -21.20 -3.22 -25.51
C LEU A 663 -22.31 -4.28 -25.51
N GLN A 664 -23.08 -4.38 -24.44
CA GLN A 664 -24.23 -5.27 -24.36
C GLN A 664 -25.33 -4.88 -25.36
N ARG A 665 -25.61 -3.57 -25.51
CA ARG A 665 -26.56 -3.06 -26.51
C ARG A 665 -26.09 -3.30 -27.94
N VAL A 666 -24.78 -3.23 -28.21
CA VAL A 666 -24.21 -3.62 -29.52
C VAL A 666 -24.55 -5.07 -29.84
N ARG A 667 -24.31 -5.99 -28.89
CA ARG A 667 -24.64 -7.42 -29.06
C ARG A 667 -26.12 -7.68 -29.32
N GLN A 668 -26.99 -6.85 -28.74
CA GLN A 668 -28.45 -6.92 -28.92
C GLN A 668 -28.94 -6.23 -30.21
N GLY A 669 -28.05 -5.68 -31.04
CA GLY A 669 -28.41 -4.95 -32.26
C GLY A 669 -29.01 -3.55 -32.01
N GLN A 670 -28.91 -3.03 -30.79
CA GLN A 670 -29.51 -1.76 -30.36
C GLN A 670 -28.49 -0.60 -30.49
N LEU A 671 -28.08 -0.30 -31.73
CA LEU A 671 -26.96 0.59 -32.02
C LEU A 671 -27.10 2.02 -31.47
N ASP A 672 -28.30 2.63 -31.55
CA ASP A 672 -28.51 3.99 -31.05
C ASP A 672 -28.32 4.09 -29.53
N GLN A 673 -28.83 3.10 -28.78
CA GLN A 673 -28.64 3.03 -27.33
C GLN A 673 -27.19 2.76 -26.97
N ALA A 674 -26.51 1.89 -27.74
CA ALA A 674 -25.10 1.61 -27.56
C ALA A 674 -24.24 2.87 -27.74
N LEU A 675 -24.46 3.65 -28.81
CA LEU A 675 -23.74 4.90 -29.06
C LEU A 675 -23.93 5.93 -27.94
N ALA A 676 -25.15 6.03 -27.39
CA ALA A 676 -25.42 6.94 -26.27
C ALA A 676 -24.62 6.54 -25.02
N LEU A 677 -24.66 5.25 -24.64
CA LEU A 677 -23.96 4.74 -23.46
C LEU A 677 -22.43 4.79 -23.61
N LEU A 678 -21.90 4.38 -24.77
CA LEU A 678 -20.46 4.44 -25.07
C LEU A 678 -19.94 5.88 -25.11
N GLY A 679 -20.73 6.81 -25.64
CA GLY A 679 -20.39 8.24 -25.62
C GLY A 679 -20.36 8.81 -24.21
N GLN A 680 -21.31 8.44 -23.35
CA GLN A 680 -21.29 8.81 -21.93
C GLN A 680 -20.09 8.20 -21.21
N ALA A 681 -19.74 6.93 -21.48
CA ALA A 681 -18.56 6.29 -20.90
C ALA A 681 -17.25 7.01 -21.29
N ALA A 682 -17.06 7.30 -22.58
CA ALA A 682 -15.89 8.03 -23.06
C ALA A 682 -15.82 9.47 -22.50
N GLY A 683 -16.97 10.13 -22.32
CA GLY A 683 -17.04 11.45 -21.71
C GLY A 683 -16.79 11.46 -20.20
N ALA A 684 -17.21 10.42 -19.48
CA ALA A 684 -17.02 10.28 -18.03
C ALA A 684 -15.57 9.93 -17.65
N ALA A 685 -14.80 9.31 -18.56
CA ALA A 685 -13.38 9.00 -18.37
C ALA A 685 -12.56 9.36 -19.62
N PRO A 686 -12.33 10.67 -19.89
CA PRO A 686 -11.66 11.12 -21.12
C PRO A 686 -10.17 10.71 -21.21
N GLY A 687 -9.56 10.30 -20.09
CA GLY A 687 -8.19 9.76 -20.06
C GLY A 687 -8.10 8.26 -20.33
N GLU A 688 -9.23 7.54 -20.39
CA GLU A 688 -9.24 6.09 -20.66
C GLU A 688 -9.29 5.85 -22.18
N ALA A 689 -8.11 5.61 -22.77
CA ALA A 689 -7.93 5.45 -24.21
C ALA A 689 -8.86 4.37 -24.80
N HIS A 690 -9.10 3.28 -24.05
CA HIS A 690 -9.92 2.18 -24.51
C HIS A 690 -11.39 2.57 -24.71
N TYR A 691 -11.93 3.42 -23.83
CA TYR A 691 -13.34 3.86 -23.96
C TYR A 691 -13.52 4.78 -25.16
N ALA A 692 -12.56 5.67 -25.40
CA ALA A 692 -12.54 6.51 -26.60
C ALA A 692 -12.40 5.68 -27.88
N TYR A 693 -11.53 4.66 -27.87
CA TYR A 693 -11.37 3.71 -28.97
C TYR A 693 -12.69 3.01 -29.32
N VAL A 694 -13.32 2.35 -28.34
CA VAL A 694 -14.56 1.59 -28.57
C VAL A 694 -15.70 2.51 -29.03
N TYR A 695 -15.83 3.71 -28.46
CA TYR A 695 -16.83 4.67 -28.91
C TYR A 695 -16.57 5.14 -30.35
N ALA A 696 -15.31 5.40 -30.71
CA ALA A 696 -14.95 5.79 -32.07
C ALA A 696 -15.21 4.68 -33.09
N VAL A 697 -14.94 3.42 -32.74
CA VAL A 697 -15.28 2.26 -33.58
C VAL A 697 -16.79 2.18 -33.82
N ALA A 698 -17.59 2.26 -32.76
CA ALA A 698 -19.05 2.24 -32.87
C ALA A 698 -19.59 3.40 -33.73
N LEU A 699 -19.03 4.61 -33.57
CA LEU A 699 -19.38 5.77 -34.42
C LEU A 699 -19.04 5.53 -35.89
N HIS A 700 -17.88 4.95 -36.17
CA HIS A 700 -17.45 4.64 -37.54
C HIS A 700 -18.36 3.60 -38.18
N GLU A 701 -18.72 2.52 -37.47
CA GLU A 701 -19.67 1.51 -37.95
C GLU A 701 -21.08 2.07 -38.19
N ALA A 702 -21.49 3.05 -37.39
CA ALA A 702 -22.73 3.81 -37.59
C ALA A 702 -22.67 4.85 -38.73
N GLY A 703 -21.60 4.87 -39.54
CA GLY A 703 -21.42 5.81 -40.64
C GLY A 703 -21.02 7.24 -40.22
N ARG A 704 -20.71 7.48 -38.94
CA ARG A 704 -20.35 8.79 -38.38
C ARG A 704 -18.83 9.02 -38.35
N ALA A 705 -18.14 8.72 -39.45
CA ALA A 705 -16.67 8.74 -39.53
C ALA A 705 -16.00 10.07 -39.11
N PRO A 706 -16.53 11.26 -39.46
CA PRO A 706 -15.94 12.52 -38.98
C PRO A 706 -16.01 12.69 -37.45
N ALA A 707 -17.05 12.16 -36.80
CA ALA A 707 -17.16 12.18 -35.34
C ALA A 707 -16.16 11.22 -34.70
N ALA A 708 -16.00 10.01 -35.26
CA ALA A 708 -15.02 9.03 -34.80
C ALA A 708 -13.59 9.60 -34.80
N LEU A 709 -13.18 10.25 -35.90
CA LEU A 709 -11.85 10.88 -36.00
C LEU A 709 -11.63 12.01 -35.00
N ARG A 710 -12.66 12.79 -34.67
CA ARG A 710 -12.57 13.82 -33.62
C ARG A 710 -12.33 13.21 -32.25
N VAL A 711 -13.08 12.17 -31.90
CA VAL A 711 -12.92 11.44 -30.63
C VAL A 711 -11.50 10.88 -30.51
N LEU A 712 -11.01 10.20 -31.55
CA LEU A 712 -9.65 9.65 -31.57
C LEU A 712 -8.59 10.75 -31.46
N SER A 713 -8.74 11.86 -32.19
CA SER A 713 -7.80 12.97 -32.12
C SER A 713 -7.76 13.64 -30.74
N GLN A 714 -8.89 13.72 -30.03
CA GLN A 714 -8.93 14.26 -28.67
C GLN A 714 -8.29 13.29 -27.68
N ALA A 715 -8.62 12.00 -27.75
CA ALA A 715 -8.04 10.99 -26.88
C ALA A 715 -6.50 10.87 -27.06
N LEU A 716 -6.00 11.02 -28.29
CA LEU A 716 -4.57 11.04 -28.59
C LEU A 716 -3.81 12.26 -28.04
N GLN A 717 -4.50 13.28 -27.51
CA GLN A 717 -3.83 14.37 -26.77
C GLN A 717 -3.49 13.92 -25.34
N ALA A 718 -4.37 13.14 -24.71
CA ALA A 718 -4.16 12.58 -23.37
C ALA A 718 -3.30 11.31 -23.39
N SER A 719 -3.40 10.49 -24.44
CA SER A 719 -2.64 9.24 -24.60
C SER A 719 -1.90 9.21 -25.95
N PRO A 720 -0.81 9.99 -26.12
CA PRO A 720 -0.17 10.18 -27.43
C PRO A 720 0.43 8.93 -28.05
N TYR A 721 0.72 7.93 -27.23
CA TYR A 721 1.37 6.68 -27.61
C TYR A 721 0.46 5.46 -27.53
N SER A 722 -0.86 5.64 -27.38
CA SER A 722 -1.80 4.52 -27.38
C SER A 722 -1.81 3.80 -28.74
N PRO A 723 -1.40 2.52 -28.82
CA PRO A 723 -1.34 1.79 -30.08
C PRO A 723 -2.73 1.64 -30.74
N GLU A 724 -3.74 1.31 -29.94
CA GLU A 724 -5.12 1.12 -30.41
C GLU A 724 -5.72 2.41 -30.99
N LEU A 725 -5.50 3.56 -30.34
CA LEU A 725 -5.97 4.86 -30.83
C LEU A 725 -5.28 5.23 -32.16
N LEU A 726 -3.96 5.05 -32.24
CA LEU A 726 -3.18 5.39 -33.44
C LEU A 726 -3.54 4.51 -34.64
N GLN A 727 -3.72 3.20 -34.42
CA GLN A 727 -4.17 2.28 -35.47
C GLN A 727 -5.56 2.65 -35.97
N ALA A 728 -6.52 2.87 -35.06
CA ALA A 728 -7.88 3.27 -35.42
C ALA A 728 -7.90 4.58 -36.20
N ALA A 729 -7.16 5.59 -35.73
CA ALA A 729 -7.10 6.91 -36.35
C ALA A 729 -6.50 6.83 -37.75
N SER A 730 -5.44 6.05 -37.94
CA SER A 730 -4.86 5.79 -39.26
C SER A 730 -5.88 5.15 -40.21
N ALA A 731 -6.50 4.04 -39.78
CA ALA A 731 -7.45 3.29 -40.61
C ALA A 731 -8.69 4.11 -40.97
N PHE A 732 -9.23 4.89 -40.03
CA PHE A 732 -10.44 5.69 -40.26
C PHE A 732 -10.14 6.91 -41.13
N ALA A 733 -8.95 7.51 -41.00
CA ALA A 733 -8.52 8.61 -41.85
C ALA A 733 -8.33 8.15 -43.30
N GLU A 734 -7.77 6.96 -43.52
CA GLU A 734 -7.59 6.36 -44.85
C GLU A 734 -8.94 6.09 -45.52
N ARG A 735 -9.89 5.49 -44.81
CA ARG A 735 -11.26 5.27 -45.31
C ARG A 735 -12.03 6.56 -45.57
N SER A 736 -11.71 7.64 -44.86
CA SER A 736 -12.31 8.97 -45.04
C SER A 736 -11.62 9.81 -46.12
N GLY A 737 -10.66 9.25 -46.87
CA GLY A 737 -9.93 9.95 -47.94
C GLY A 737 -8.83 10.92 -47.46
N SER A 738 -8.56 10.99 -46.16
CA SER A 738 -7.57 11.89 -45.55
C SER A 738 -6.19 11.24 -45.50
N ARG A 739 -5.58 11.03 -46.67
CA ARG A 739 -4.32 10.27 -46.83
C ARG A 739 -3.15 10.82 -46.01
N GLU A 740 -3.01 12.14 -45.92
CA GLU A 740 -1.92 12.77 -45.15
C GLU A 740 -2.05 12.49 -43.64
N LEU A 741 -3.26 12.64 -43.10
CA LEU A 741 -3.56 12.36 -41.70
C LEU A 741 -3.35 10.87 -41.37
N ALA A 742 -3.78 9.98 -42.26
CA ALA A 742 -3.55 8.55 -42.13
C ALA A 742 -2.05 8.22 -42.07
N LEU A 743 -1.23 8.82 -42.94
CA LEU A 743 0.22 8.66 -42.92
C LEU A 743 0.85 9.21 -41.63
N GLN A 744 0.34 10.32 -41.09
CA GLN A 744 0.82 10.87 -39.82
C GLN A 744 0.62 9.91 -38.66
N TYR A 745 -0.59 9.35 -38.50
CA TYR A 745 -0.87 8.39 -37.43
C TYR A 745 -0.12 7.07 -37.62
N ARG A 746 -0.04 6.57 -38.87
CA ARG A 746 0.74 5.37 -39.21
C ARG A 746 2.21 5.51 -38.85
N ARG A 747 2.87 6.62 -39.18
CA ARG A 747 4.27 6.87 -38.79
C ARG A 747 4.46 6.86 -37.27
N ARG A 748 3.54 7.47 -36.52
CA ARG A 748 3.56 7.44 -35.05
C ARG A 748 3.41 6.03 -34.50
N TYR A 749 2.54 5.23 -35.12
CA TYR A 749 2.33 3.83 -34.74
C TYR A 749 3.54 2.94 -35.08
N GLU A 750 4.11 3.09 -36.27
CA GLU A 750 5.31 2.34 -36.69
C GLU A 750 6.51 2.64 -35.79
N ALA A 751 6.66 3.89 -35.34
CA ALA A 751 7.68 4.26 -34.36
C ALA A 751 7.53 3.51 -33.01
N LEU A 752 6.31 3.12 -32.62
CA LEU A 752 6.08 2.27 -31.44
C LEU A 752 6.50 0.81 -31.69
N GLN A 753 6.31 0.31 -32.91
CA GLN A 753 6.52 -1.09 -33.25
C GLN A 753 7.95 -1.44 -33.65
N ALA A 754 8.69 -0.51 -34.26
CA ALA A 754 10.07 -0.70 -34.69
C ALA A 754 11.02 -1.13 -33.56
N GLU A 755 10.62 -0.94 -32.30
CA GLU A 755 11.39 -1.28 -31.10
C GLU A 755 10.78 -2.45 -30.29
N SER A 756 9.62 -2.95 -30.73
CA SER A 756 8.95 -4.14 -30.17
C SER A 756 9.29 -5.42 -30.96
N GLY A 757 10.04 -5.29 -32.05
CA GLY A 757 10.58 -6.42 -32.84
C GLY A 757 11.68 -7.19 -32.10
N PRO A 758 11.93 -8.46 -32.49
CA PRO A 758 12.81 -9.38 -31.78
C PRO A 758 14.26 -8.89 -31.62
#